data_AF-A0A2I8ETF7-F1
#
_entry.id   AF-A0A2I8ETF7-F1
#
_cell.length_a   1.000
_cell.length_b   1.000
_cell.length_c   1.000
_cell.angle_alpha   90.00
_cell.angle_beta   90.00
_cell.angle_gamma   90.00
#
_symmetry.space_group_name_H-M   'P 1'
#
loop_
_entity.id
_entity.type
_entity.pdbx_description
1 polymer ?
#
loop_
_entity_poly.entity_id
_entity_poly.type
_entity_poly.pdbx_seq_one_letter_code
_entity_poly.pdbx_strand_id
1 'polypeptide(L)'
;MTSNSRRRFLKTAATSAGAAAAVTMLPESIRNALAVPANSRTGSIRDVEHIVVFMQENRSFDHYFGHMRGVRGYNDRFPIPLPNGKPVWYQPSKADPTKPVLPFHLNTQTTSAQCVGDLDHSWYKTHGAIDGGRYDQWPANKTDMTMGYHLRSDIPFHYALADAFTICDAYFCSLPGPTHPNRSYLMTGMVDPTGTKGGPLLDNNDFVDGDVPPKYQLLSWTTYPERLEAAGISWQIYQQGTDGSDPLNGNYGTNILQNFENFINAQPGSSLFQRAQTVRTIDDLKADVQANRLPQVSWLCPPAAYSEHPKYTPAYGAEYTSQILDALTSNPEVWSKTVLFIMYDENDGFFDHVVPPQVATSRAQGLSTVTADGEIHDVVNPGRGGSYTADNLPYGLGPRVPMTIVSPWTKGGFVCSQVFDHTSVIRFIETRFGVHEPNITAWRRAVCGDLTTAFDFRTPDAKMPPLPDTSNYKSMADNQCATQPAPTVPAVPGAIDPQEAGIRFARALPYELHVNGKVDEKANSLTIEIGNTGDQGAHFYVYSTNRTDGPWRYTVEAGKTLKDVFNLSSTNGVYAFTVYGPNGFVRRFAGNAQPQSNQANAQGLFGHNRKPALPEVKTHYDVGNGNVYLKFTNHGDSIARLSVVDNAYGAHPRPVIVPPNGSIEEAWVLSASHHWYDLTVSDNDDASFQRRLAGHVETGKTSISDPAAVVPVMTAS
;
A
#
# COMPACT_ATOMS: atom_id res chain seq x y z
N MET A 1 7.24 -6.26 -65.98
CA MET A 1 7.02 -6.23 -64.51
C MET A 1 7.48 -4.88 -63.99
N THR A 2 6.57 -4.20 -63.31
CA THR A 2 6.46 -2.74 -63.24
C THR A 2 7.38 -2.08 -62.22
N SER A 3 7.87 -0.89 -62.60
CA SER A 3 8.39 0.27 -61.84
C SER A 3 7.90 0.49 -60.38
N ASN A 4 6.86 -0.22 -59.95
CA ASN A 4 6.25 -0.13 -58.62
C ASN A 4 7.05 -0.76 -57.46
N SER A 5 8.05 -1.63 -57.69
CA SER A 5 8.81 -2.22 -56.56
C SER A 5 9.91 -1.32 -56.01
N ARG A 6 10.60 -0.54 -56.85
CA ARG A 6 11.63 0.42 -56.42
C ARG A 6 11.04 1.65 -55.69
N ARG A 7 9.86 2.12 -56.13
CA ARG A 7 9.17 3.23 -55.47
C ARG A 7 8.52 2.81 -54.15
N ARG A 8 8.16 1.54 -54.00
CA ARG A 8 7.70 0.97 -52.72
C ARG A 8 8.88 0.72 -51.77
N PHE A 9 10.01 0.20 -52.27
CA PHE A 9 11.23 0.04 -51.47
C PHE A 9 11.78 1.38 -50.94
N LEU A 10 11.82 2.43 -51.78
CA LEU A 10 12.24 3.76 -51.33
C LEU A 10 11.18 4.48 -50.47
N LYS A 11 9.88 4.18 -50.62
CA LYS A 11 8.85 4.65 -49.66
C LYS A 11 8.93 3.91 -48.33
N THR A 12 9.22 2.61 -48.31
CA THR A 12 9.38 1.82 -47.08
C THR A 12 10.67 2.19 -46.34
N ALA A 13 11.74 2.54 -47.05
CA ALA A 13 12.97 3.09 -46.47
C ALA A 13 12.82 4.54 -45.99
N ALA A 14 12.00 5.36 -46.65
CA ALA A 14 11.70 6.72 -46.20
C ALA A 14 10.70 6.78 -45.02
N THR A 15 9.82 5.79 -44.86
CA THR A 15 8.94 5.67 -43.67
C THR A 15 9.63 5.04 -42.46
N SER A 16 10.82 4.46 -42.62
CA SER A 16 11.64 3.91 -41.52
C SER A 16 12.80 4.81 -41.11
N ALA A 17 13.09 5.87 -41.88
CA ALA A 17 14.07 6.90 -41.53
C ALA A 17 13.45 8.17 -40.90
N GLY A 18 12.12 8.21 -40.75
CA GLY A 18 11.37 9.31 -40.11
C GLY A 18 11.11 9.13 -38.61
N ALA A 19 11.64 8.07 -38.00
CA ALA A 19 11.57 7.83 -36.56
C ALA A 19 12.95 7.43 -36.02
N ALA A 20 13.97 8.27 -36.28
CA ALA A 20 15.08 8.37 -35.34
C ALA A 20 14.63 9.27 -34.17
N ALA A 21 13.56 8.85 -33.48
CA ALA A 21 13.25 9.40 -32.17
C ALA A 21 14.38 8.94 -31.24
N ALA A 22 14.96 9.90 -30.51
CA ALA A 22 16.11 9.72 -29.65
C ALA A 22 16.05 8.37 -28.90
N VAL A 23 17.13 7.59 -28.98
CA VAL A 23 17.39 6.56 -27.96
C VAL A 23 17.63 7.33 -26.67
N THR A 24 16.56 7.58 -25.91
CA THR A 24 16.65 8.22 -24.60
C THR A 24 17.42 7.26 -23.69
N MET A 25 18.64 7.65 -23.35
CA MET A 25 19.45 6.89 -22.42
C MET A 25 18.87 7.11 -21.02
N LEU A 26 18.71 6.02 -20.26
CA LEU A 26 18.47 6.03 -18.82
C LEU A 26 19.34 7.11 -18.13
N PRO A 27 18.83 7.80 -17.07
CA PRO A 27 19.69 8.62 -16.23
C PRO A 27 20.94 7.84 -15.82
N GLU A 28 22.11 8.48 -15.86
CA GLU A 28 23.39 7.80 -15.66
C GLU A 28 23.46 7.06 -14.32
N SER A 29 22.94 7.67 -13.25
CA SER A 29 22.82 7.09 -11.92
C SER A 29 22.04 5.76 -11.91
N ILE A 30 20.89 5.71 -12.59
CA ILE A 30 20.08 4.49 -12.74
C ILE A 30 20.80 3.45 -13.59
N ARG A 31 21.50 3.85 -14.66
CA ARG A 31 22.31 2.90 -15.46
C ARG A 31 23.41 2.25 -14.64
N ASN A 32 24.14 3.05 -13.87
CA ASN A 32 25.22 2.59 -13.02
C ASN A 32 24.67 1.61 -11.96
N ALA A 33 23.52 1.93 -11.36
CA ALA A 33 22.85 1.04 -10.42
C ALA A 33 22.44 -0.31 -11.04
N LEU A 34 21.93 -0.31 -12.26
CA LEU A 34 21.48 -1.52 -12.97
C LEU A 34 22.63 -2.38 -13.48
N ALA A 35 23.76 -1.77 -13.83
CA ALA A 35 24.90 -2.44 -14.45
C ALA A 35 25.64 -3.41 -13.51
N VAL A 36 25.51 -3.22 -12.19
CA VAL A 36 26.21 -4.03 -11.21
C VAL A 36 25.34 -5.24 -10.81
N PRO A 37 25.83 -6.49 -10.98
CA PRO A 37 25.11 -7.68 -10.55
C PRO A 37 25.04 -7.76 -9.02
N ALA A 38 24.04 -8.46 -8.51
CA ALA A 38 23.91 -8.64 -7.07
C ALA A 38 24.94 -9.63 -6.53
N ASN A 39 25.53 -9.34 -5.37
CA ASN A 39 26.30 -10.32 -4.63
C ASN A 39 25.36 -11.44 -4.17
N SER A 40 25.44 -12.62 -4.79
CA SER A 40 24.49 -13.72 -4.53
C SER A 40 25.20 -14.93 -3.91
N ARG A 41 26.10 -14.67 -2.96
CA ARG A 41 26.94 -15.71 -2.34
C ARG A 41 26.13 -16.82 -1.65
N THR A 42 25.04 -16.46 -0.99
CA THR A 42 24.15 -17.41 -0.29
C THR A 42 22.78 -17.53 -0.94
N GLY A 43 22.42 -16.59 -1.81
CA GLY A 43 21.09 -16.53 -2.41
C GLY A 43 20.01 -16.13 -1.40
N SER A 44 20.39 -15.36 -0.38
CA SER A 44 19.52 -14.97 0.74
C SER A 44 19.81 -13.55 1.21
N ILE A 45 18.96 -13.02 2.10
CA ILE A 45 19.16 -11.70 2.72
C ILE A 45 20.56 -11.53 3.34
N ARG A 46 21.23 -12.61 3.75
CA ARG A 46 22.58 -12.57 4.33
C ARG A 46 23.65 -11.98 3.40
N ASP A 47 23.37 -11.86 2.11
CA ASP A 47 24.27 -11.25 1.14
C ASP A 47 24.22 -9.71 1.13
N VAL A 48 23.18 -9.10 1.72
CA VAL A 48 23.13 -7.65 1.98
C VAL A 48 24.20 -7.30 3.02
N GLU A 49 25.04 -6.31 2.79
CA GLU A 49 25.98 -5.80 3.81
C GLU A 49 25.60 -4.39 4.27
N HIS A 50 24.94 -3.60 3.41
CA HIS A 50 24.55 -2.23 3.70
C HIS A 50 23.08 -1.98 3.39
N ILE A 51 22.38 -1.37 4.34
CA ILE A 51 21.00 -0.94 4.22
C ILE A 51 20.97 0.58 4.33
N VAL A 52 20.55 1.24 3.27
CA VAL A 52 20.44 2.71 3.18
C VAL A 52 18.96 3.07 3.12
N VAL A 53 18.53 3.96 4.00
CA VAL A 53 17.13 4.36 4.16
C VAL A 53 17.01 5.84 3.85
N PHE A 54 16.23 6.17 2.83
CA PHE A 54 15.94 7.54 2.42
C PHE A 54 14.42 7.78 2.47
N MET A 55 13.99 8.64 3.40
CA MET A 55 12.58 8.97 3.61
C MET A 55 12.32 10.43 3.22
N GLN A 56 11.59 10.60 2.12
CA GLN A 56 11.07 11.86 1.60
C GLN A 56 9.75 12.26 2.31
N GLU A 57 9.18 13.37 1.86
CA GLU A 57 7.96 14.04 2.33
C GLU A 57 7.13 14.48 1.11
N ASN A 58 5.87 14.86 1.26
CA ASN A 58 4.85 13.96 1.76
C ASN A 58 3.91 13.68 0.56
N ARG A 59 3.70 12.41 0.21
CA ARG A 59 3.04 12.01 -1.04
C ARG A 59 2.24 10.73 -0.83
N SER A 60 0.98 10.72 -1.29
CA SER A 60 0.21 9.48 -1.34
C SER A 60 0.67 8.60 -2.51
N PHE A 61 0.42 7.29 -2.42
CA PHE A 61 0.74 6.37 -3.50
C PHE A 61 -0.03 6.73 -4.78
N ASP A 62 -1.36 6.91 -4.71
CA ASP A 62 -2.14 7.23 -5.91
C ASP A 62 -1.77 8.58 -6.55
N HIS A 63 -1.38 9.56 -5.75
CA HIS A 63 -0.95 10.87 -6.24
C HIS A 63 0.29 10.77 -7.15
N TYR A 64 1.23 9.88 -6.85
CA TYR A 64 2.41 9.66 -7.72
C TYR A 64 2.21 8.53 -8.71
N PHE A 65 1.78 7.35 -8.24
CA PHE A 65 1.86 6.10 -8.98
C PHE A 65 0.51 5.48 -9.30
N GLY A 66 -0.62 6.10 -8.92
CA GLY A 66 -1.95 5.55 -9.19
C GLY A 66 -2.25 5.30 -10.67
N HIS A 67 -1.54 5.98 -11.59
CA HIS A 67 -1.64 5.80 -13.04
C HIS A 67 -0.57 4.89 -13.66
N MET A 68 0.36 4.33 -12.86
CA MET A 68 1.39 3.42 -13.35
C MET A 68 0.80 2.07 -13.77
N ARG A 69 1.26 1.47 -14.87
CA ARG A 69 0.77 0.13 -15.29
C ARG A 69 1.08 -0.96 -14.25
N GLY A 70 0.11 -1.83 -14.03
CA GLY A 70 0.28 -3.03 -13.20
C GLY A 70 0.47 -2.81 -11.70
N VAL A 71 0.19 -1.61 -11.18
CA VAL A 71 0.02 -1.38 -9.73
C VAL A 71 -1.47 -1.29 -9.40
N ARG A 72 -1.83 -1.53 -8.14
CA ARG A 72 -3.18 -1.28 -7.63
C ARG A 72 -3.42 0.23 -7.52
N GLY A 73 -4.00 0.82 -8.56
CA GLY A 73 -4.23 2.25 -8.72
C GLY A 73 -5.65 2.58 -9.17
N TYR A 74 -5.81 3.57 -10.07
CA TYR A 74 -7.13 4.03 -10.55
C TYR A 74 -7.91 3.01 -11.38
N ASN A 75 -7.29 1.90 -11.78
CA ASN A 75 -7.96 0.76 -12.41
C ASN A 75 -8.23 -0.41 -11.45
N ASP A 76 -8.07 -0.23 -10.12
CA ASP A 76 -8.40 -1.26 -9.14
C ASP A 76 -9.81 -1.78 -9.42
N ARG A 77 -9.92 -3.10 -9.55
CA ARG A 77 -11.15 -3.78 -9.95
C ARG A 77 -12.18 -3.69 -8.85
N PHE A 78 -11.78 -3.66 -7.59
CA PHE A 78 -12.69 -3.73 -6.47
C PHE A 78 -12.47 -2.55 -5.51
N PRO A 79 -12.75 -1.30 -5.94
CA PRO A 79 -12.75 -0.18 -5.02
C PRO A 79 -13.86 -0.39 -3.98
N ILE A 80 -13.66 0.14 -2.77
CA ILE A 80 -14.72 0.11 -1.76
C ILE A 80 -15.91 1.00 -2.21
N PRO A 81 -17.15 0.63 -1.84
CA PRO A 81 -18.30 1.48 -2.07
C PRO A 81 -18.36 2.58 -1.01
N LEU A 82 -18.63 3.81 -1.46
CA LEU A 82 -19.07 4.89 -0.58
C LEU A 82 -20.52 4.64 -0.13
N PRO A 83 -20.99 5.27 0.96
CA PRO A 83 -22.38 5.14 1.42
C PRO A 83 -23.44 5.52 0.36
N ASN A 84 -23.09 6.37 -0.61
CA ASN A 84 -23.95 6.76 -1.73
C ASN A 84 -23.97 5.72 -2.90
N GLY A 85 -23.27 4.59 -2.76
CA GLY A 85 -23.16 3.53 -3.76
C GLY A 85 -22.19 3.80 -4.91
N LYS A 86 -21.50 4.95 -4.91
CA LYS A 86 -20.42 5.24 -5.88
C LYS A 86 -19.10 4.64 -5.39
N PRO A 87 -18.14 4.37 -6.28
CA PRO A 87 -16.79 4.03 -5.86
C PRO A 87 -16.13 5.15 -5.06
N VAL A 88 -15.11 4.75 -4.32
CA VAL A 88 -14.30 5.62 -3.46
C VAL A 88 -13.78 6.91 -4.13
N TRP A 89 -13.57 6.93 -5.45
CA TRP A 89 -13.12 8.14 -6.15
C TRP A 89 -14.16 9.26 -6.25
N TYR A 90 -15.44 8.99 -5.96
CA TYR A 90 -16.53 9.99 -6.03
C TYR A 90 -16.72 10.69 -4.68
N GLN A 91 -15.66 11.34 -4.18
CA GLN A 91 -15.66 11.99 -2.87
C GLN A 91 -16.61 13.20 -2.85
N PRO A 92 -17.40 13.42 -1.79
CA PRO A 92 -18.20 14.64 -1.63
C PRO A 92 -17.29 15.88 -1.60
N SER A 93 -17.57 16.88 -2.45
CA SER A 93 -16.83 18.14 -2.45
C SER A 93 -17.04 18.91 -1.14
N LYS A 94 -15.99 19.60 -0.67
CA LYS A 94 -16.06 20.52 0.47
C LYS A 94 -16.93 21.73 0.16
N ALA A 95 -16.93 22.21 -1.08
CA ALA A 95 -17.69 23.39 -1.49
C ALA A 95 -19.19 23.10 -1.60
N ASP A 96 -19.54 21.90 -2.06
CA ASP A 96 -20.93 21.42 -2.19
C ASP A 96 -20.96 19.89 -2.02
N PRO A 97 -21.25 19.37 -0.81
CA PRO A 97 -21.24 17.93 -0.55
C PRO A 97 -22.26 17.12 -1.35
N THR A 98 -23.20 17.77 -2.04
CA THR A 98 -24.15 17.09 -2.94
C THR A 98 -23.54 16.76 -4.30
N LYS A 99 -22.37 17.33 -4.61
CA LYS A 99 -21.61 17.10 -5.84
C LYS A 99 -20.30 16.37 -5.52
N PRO A 100 -19.93 15.38 -6.34
CA PRO A 100 -18.65 14.73 -6.17
C PRO A 100 -17.51 15.62 -6.72
N VAL A 101 -16.33 15.51 -6.10
CA VAL A 101 -15.04 15.81 -6.72
C VAL A 101 -14.37 14.48 -7.05
N LEU A 102 -13.86 14.35 -8.27
CA LEU A 102 -13.14 13.16 -8.74
C LEU A 102 -11.63 13.46 -8.76
N PRO A 103 -10.78 12.42 -8.75
CA PRO A 103 -9.36 12.57 -9.05
C PRO A 103 -9.14 13.41 -10.32
N PHE A 104 -8.20 14.36 -10.28
CA PHE A 104 -7.89 15.21 -11.44
C PHE A 104 -6.38 15.45 -11.61
N HIS A 105 -5.96 15.62 -12.86
CA HIS A 105 -4.56 15.79 -13.22
C HIS A 105 -4.01 17.16 -12.82
N LEU A 106 -2.95 17.14 -12.01
CA LEU A 106 -2.09 18.30 -11.73
C LEU A 106 -1.08 18.48 -12.85
N ASN A 107 -1.54 19.07 -13.96
CA ASN A 107 -0.78 19.15 -15.21
C ASN A 107 0.38 20.15 -15.13
N THR A 108 1.61 19.64 -15.11
CA THR A 108 2.84 20.44 -15.00
C THR A 108 3.23 21.19 -16.28
N GLN A 109 2.53 20.95 -17.40
CA GLN A 109 2.74 21.66 -18.66
C GLN A 109 1.96 22.97 -18.72
N THR A 110 0.88 23.09 -17.93
CA THR A 110 -0.06 24.23 -17.98
C THR A 110 -0.26 24.91 -16.63
N THR A 111 0.22 24.32 -15.54
CA THR A 111 0.10 24.85 -14.17
C THR A 111 1.41 24.68 -13.41
N SER A 112 1.57 25.40 -12.30
CA SER A 112 2.69 25.24 -11.36
C SER A 112 2.54 24.02 -10.44
N ALA A 113 2.04 22.91 -10.97
CA ALA A 113 1.69 21.69 -10.24
C ALA A 113 2.86 21.03 -9.48
N GLN A 114 4.12 21.28 -9.88
CA GLN A 114 5.30 20.84 -9.12
C GLN A 114 5.43 21.51 -7.74
N CYS A 115 4.78 22.66 -7.51
CA CYS A 115 4.85 23.44 -6.27
C CYS A 115 3.46 23.58 -5.62
N VAL A 116 2.65 22.53 -5.69
CA VAL A 116 1.33 22.50 -5.05
C VAL A 116 1.47 22.72 -3.54
N GLY A 117 0.64 23.58 -2.97
CA GLY A 117 0.71 23.90 -1.55
C GLY A 117 0.27 22.73 -0.65
N ASP A 118 0.70 22.80 0.61
CA ASP A 118 0.44 21.76 1.60
C ASP A 118 -1.05 21.60 1.90
N LEU A 119 -1.43 20.36 2.21
CA LEU A 119 -2.76 19.96 2.66
C LEU A 119 -2.73 19.65 4.15
N ASP A 120 -3.90 19.49 4.75
CA ASP A 120 -3.96 19.14 6.17
C ASP A 120 -3.66 17.65 6.35
N HIS A 121 -2.55 17.30 7.01
CA HIS A 121 -2.14 15.95 7.39
C HIS A 121 -2.17 15.70 8.91
N SER A 122 -2.90 16.53 9.67
CA SER A 122 -2.99 16.37 11.13
C SER A 122 -3.69 15.05 11.53
N TRP A 123 -3.38 14.55 12.73
CA TRP A 123 -3.97 13.35 13.33
C TRP A 123 -5.50 13.30 13.17
N TYR A 124 -6.19 14.35 13.62
CA TYR A 124 -7.65 14.37 13.61
C TYR A 124 -8.25 14.48 12.21
N LYS A 125 -7.66 15.29 11.31
CA LYS A 125 -8.21 15.44 9.96
C LYS A 125 -7.94 14.22 9.09
N THR A 126 -6.81 13.56 9.25
CA THR A 126 -6.53 12.31 8.54
C THR A 126 -7.44 11.18 9.04
N HIS A 127 -7.67 11.06 10.35
CA HIS A 127 -8.70 10.16 10.87
C HIS A 127 -10.11 10.51 10.40
N GLY A 128 -10.43 11.81 10.37
CA GLY A 128 -11.69 12.30 9.84
C GLY A 128 -11.90 11.93 8.37
N ALA A 129 -10.85 11.97 7.54
CA ALA A 129 -10.90 11.52 6.15
C ALA A 129 -11.08 9.99 6.02
N ILE A 130 -10.43 9.21 6.91
CA ILE A 130 -10.58 7.74 6.95
C ILE A 130 -12.00 7.35 7.38
N ASP A 131 -12.61 8.12 8.28
CA ASP A 131 -13.96 7.99 8.78
C ASP A 131 -14.33 6.55 9.22
N GLY A 132 -13.48 5.94 10.03
CA GLY A 132 -13.66 4.56 10.50
C GLY A 132 -13.68 3.50 9.40
N GLY A 133 -13.15 3.82 8.22
CA GLY A 133 -13.15 2.96 7.03
C GLY A 133 -14.30 3.23 6.06
N ARG A 134 -15.23 4.15 6.35
CA ARG A 134 -16.21 4.61 5.35
C ARG A 134 -15.53 5.40 4.23
N TYR A 135 -14.45 6.12 4.58
CA TYR A 135 -13.49 6.69 3.64
C TYR A 135 -14.12 7.65 2.61
N ASP A 136 -15.12 8.42 3.06
CA ASP A 136 -15.98 9.28 2.24
C ASP A 136 -15.88 10.77 2.65
N GLN A 137 -14.88 11.15 3.45
CA GLN A 137 -14.77 12.47 4.08
C GLN A 137 -13.46 13.19 3.77
N TRP A 138 -12.80 12.85 2.66
CA TRP A 138 -11.48 13.39 2.31
C TRP A 138 -11.51 14.92 2.09
N PRO A 139 -12.31 15.48 1.16
CA PRO A 139 -12.35 16.92 0.98
C PRO A 139 -12.89 17.68 2.19
N ALA A 140 -13.86 17.11 2.92
CA ALA A 140 -14.43 17.73 4.12
C ALA A 140 -13.38 17.99 5.21
N ASN A 141 -12.47 17.04 5.41
CA ASN A 141 -11.40 17.15 6.39
C ASN A 141 -10.14 17.83 5.87
N LYS A 142 -9.95 17.86 4.55
CA LYS A 142 -8.81 18.50 3.89
C LYS A 142 -9.32 19.63 2.98
N THR A 143 -9.17 19.50 1.67
CA THR A 143 -9.78 20.36 0.64
C THR A 143 -10.05 19.53 -0.61
N ASP A 144 -10.80 20.05 -1.58
CA ASP A 144 -11.00 19.37 -2.87
C ASP A 144 -9.68 19.12 -3.63
N MET A 145 -8.62 19.89 -3.34
CA MET A 145 -7.28 19.70 -3.94
C MET A 145 -6.62 18.37 -3.52
N THR A 146 -7.13 17.72 -2.46
CA THR A 146 -6.73 16.35 -2.07
C THR A 146 -6.81 15.36 -3.23
N MET A 147 -7.71 15.57 -4.18
CA MET A 147 -7.96 14.67 -5.30
C MET A 147 -6.95 14.85 -6.46
N GLY A 148 -5.96 15.74 -6.35
CA GLY A 148 -4.96 15.96 -7.39
C GLY A 148 -3.95 14.81 -7.53
N TYR A 149 -3.59 14.43 -8.76
CA TYR A 149 -2.55 13.43 -9.05
C TYR A 149 -1.57 13.89 -10.14
N HIS A 150 -0.40 13.24 -10.18
CA HIS A 150 0.57 13.32 -11.25
C HIS A 150 0.50 12.12 -12.20
N LEU A 151 0.86 12.37 -13.45
CA LEU A 151 1.11 11.35 -14.47
C LEU A 151 2.62 11.17 -14.68
N ARG A 152 3.00 10.13 -15.43
CA ARG A 152 4.40 9.88 -15.83
C ARG A 152 5.08 11.10 -16.43
N SER A 153 4.36 11.91 -17.22
CA SER A 153 4.90 13.12 -17.85
C SER A 153 5.35 14.18 -16.84
N ASP A 154 4.80 14.14 -15.63
CA ASP A 154 5.01 15.16 -14.61
C ASP A 154 6.16 14.77 -13.67
N ILE A 155 6.32 13.47 -13.40
CA ILE A 155 7.38 12.91 -12.54
C ILE A 155 8.12 11.71 -13.20
N PRO A 156 8.79 11.92 -14.34
CA PRO A 156 9.27 10.79 -15.14
C PRO A 156 10.44 10.03 -14.49
N PHE A 157 11.24 10.69 -13.64
CA PHE A 157 12.32 10.04 -12.89
C PHE A 157 11.77 9.00 -11.92
N HIS A 158 10.74 9.35 -11.14
CA HIS A 158 10.08 8.45 -10.19
C HIS A 158 9.48 7.23 -10.90
N TYR A 159 8.79 7.44 -12.02
CA TYR A 159 8.27 6.35 -12.85
C TYR A 159 9.37 5.49 -13.45
N ALA A 160 10.48 6.09 -13.88
CA ALA A 160 11.63 5.36 -14.40
C ALA A 160 12.28 4.48 -13.30
N LEU A 161 12.44 5.02 -12.10
CA LEU A 161 13.00 4.26 -10.98
C LEU A 161 12.13 3.06 -10.61
N ALA A 162 10.81 3.26 -10.55
CA ALA A 162 9.85 2.19 -10.32
C ALA A 162 9.76 1.21 -11.50
N ASP A 163 9.94 1.61 -12.75
CA ASP A 163 10.05 0.68 -13.90
C ASP A 163 11.36 -0.12 -13.86
N ALA A 164 12.38 0.39 -13.18
CA ALA A 164 13.66 -0.26 -13.05
C ALA A 164 13.71 -1.27 -11.91
N PHE A 165 13.11 -0.92 -10.78
CA PHE A 165 13.22 -1.67 -9.53
C PHE A 165 11.86 -2.06 -8.96
N THR A 166 11.84 -2.74 -7.82
CA THR A 166 10.59 -3.20 -7.21
C THR A 166 9.88 -2.02 -6.53
N ILE A 167 8.62 -1.78 -6.90
CA ILE A 167 7.71 -0.84 -6.23
C ILE A 167 6.76 -1.60 -5.30
N CYS A 168 6.48 -1.06 -4.12
CA CYS A 168 5.50 -1.61 -3.20
C CYS A 168 4.20 -0.79 -3.28
N ASP A 169 3.11 -1.41 -3.72
CA ASP A 169 1.80 -0.75 -3.89
C ASP A 169 0.84 -1.00 -2.72
N ALA A 170 1.34 -1.62 -1.65
CA ALA A 170 0.66 -1.80 -0.37
C ALA A 170 1.56 -1.38 0.81
N TYR A 171 2.34 -0.31 0.61
CA TYR A 171 3.13 0.34 1.66
C TYR A 171 2.37 1.54 2.24
N PHE A 172 2.16 1.55 3.54
CA PHE A 172 1.34 2.52 4.26
C PHE A 172 2.19 3.37 5.19
N CYS A 173 1.80 4.63 5.41
CA CYS A 173 2.38 5.36 6.53
C CYS A 173 1.98 4.66 7.84
N SER A 174 2.91 4.66 8.79
CA SER A 174 2.73 3.92 10.04
C SER A 174 1.63 4.50 10.92
N LEU A 175 1.35 5.80 10.75
CA LEU A 175 0.35 6.54 11.50
C LEU A 175 -0.38 7.54 10.60
N PRO A 176 -1.74 7.62 10.67
CA PRO A 176 -2.54 8.63 9.96
C PRO A 176 -2.37 10.01 10.61
N GLY A 177 -1.26 10.67 10.32
CA GLY A 177 -0.88 11.95 10.90
C GLY A 177 0.45 12.44 10.31
N PRO A 178 1.08 13.43 10.94
CA PRO A 178 2.18 14.17 10.34
C PRO A 178 3.53 13.41 10.34
N THR A 179 4.56 14.08 9.87
CA THR A 179 5.96 13.65 9.70
C THR A 179 6.57 12.94 10.92
N HIS A 180 6.62 13.58 12.08
CA HIS A 180 7.40 13.09 13.23
C HIS A 180 6.92 11.77 13.81
N PRO A 181 5.60 11.53 14.01
CA PRO A 181 5.10 10.21 14.38
C PRO A 181 5.55 9.10 13.42
N ASN A 182 5.48 9.35 12.10
CA ASN A 182 5.85 8.38 11.08
C ASN A 182 7.37 8.10 11.07
N ARG A 183 8.20 9.14 11.19
CA ARG A 183 9.65 8.99 11.36
C ARG A 183 10.03 8.30 12.67
N SER A 184 9.25 8.50 13.74
CA SER A 184 9.42 7.79 15.00
C SER A 184 9.18 6.29 14.85
N TYR A 185 8.13 5.87 14.11
CA TYR A 185 7.93 4.46 13.76
C TYR A 185 9.10 3.89 12.96
N LEU A 186 9.65 4.64 11.99
CA LEU A 186 10.80 4.21 11.20
C LEU A 186 12.06 3.97 12.06
N MET A 187 12.29 4.82 13.06
CA MET A 187 13.53 4.82 13.85
C MET A 187 13.42 4.08 15.18
N THR A 188 12.21 3.79 15.64
CA THR A 188 12.01 3.25 17.00
C THR A 188 10.88 2.23 17.11
N GLY A 189 10.06 2.05 16.07
CA GLY A 189 8.95 1.09 16.07
C GLY A 189 7.68 1.54 16.78
N MET A 190 7.65 2.72 17.42
CA MET A 190 6.47 3.22 18.13
C MET A 190 6.42 4.75 18.28
N VAL A 191 5.33 5.22 18.89
CA VAL A 191 5.12 6.61 19.34
C VAL A 191 4.94 6.74 20.86
N ASP A 192 5.25 5.70 21.63
CA ASP A 192 4.97 5.55 23.07
C ASP A 192 3.48 5.64 23.42
N PRO A 193 2.71 4.57 23.13
CA PRO A 193 1.28 4.51 23.46
C PRO A 193 1.00 4.54 24.97
N THR A 194 2.01 4.35 25.82
CA THR A 194 1.84 4.34 27.29
C THR A 194 1.83 5.74 27.90
N GLY A 195 2.30 6.75 27.16
CA GLY A 195 2.45 8.12 27.64
C GLY A 195 3.47 8.31 28.75
N THR A 196 4.32 7.32 29.03
CA THR A 196 5.26 7.36 30.17
C THR A 196 6.66 7.84 29.81
N LYS A 197 6.97 7.96 28.51
CA LYS A 197 8.31 8.26 27.98
C LYS A 197 8.30 9.46 27.02
N GLY A 198 7.41 10.41 27.27
CA GLY A 198 7.29 11.66 26.50
C GLY A 198 6.38 11.57 25.28
N GLY A 199 5.81 10.41 24.95
CA GLY A 199 4.69 10.29 24.01
C GLY A 199 3.32 10.36 24.70
N PRO A 200 2.21 9.98 24.04
CA PRO A 200 2.15 9.58 22.63
C PRO A 200 2.53 10.72 21.69
N LEU A 201 3.43 10.44 20.74
CA LEU A 201 3.82 11.40 19.72
C LEU A 201 2.81 11.40 18.55
N LEU A 202 1.99 12.45 18.46
CA LEU A 202 0.92 12.60 17.46
C LEU A 202 1.04 13.85 16.57
N ASP A 203 2.05 14.69 16.81
CA ASP A 203 2.23 15.98 16.15
C ASP A 203 3.70 16.23 15.77
N ASN A 204 3.94 17.23 14.93
CA ASN A 204 5.29 17.69 14.67
C ASN A 204 5.76 18.59 15.82
N ASN A 205 6.58 18.03 16.70
CA ASN A 205 7.36 18.78 17.70
C ASN A 205 8.82 18.35 17.57
N ASP A 206 9.75 19.29 17.39
CA ASP A 206 11.17 18.97 17.34
C ASP A 206 12.13 19.97 18.01
N PHE A 207 13.35 19.50 18.21
CA PHE A 207 14.43 20.33 18.73
C PHE A 207 14.78 21.52 17.83
N VAL A 208 14.65 21.37 16.52
CA VAL A 208 15.05 22.37 15.53
C VAL A 208 14.18 23.63 15.60
N ASP A 209 12.89 23.45 15.86
CA ASP A 209 11.89 24.50 16.05
C ASP A 209 11.85 25.01 17.51
N GLY A 210 12.72 24.50 18.38
CA GLY A 210 12.77 24.86 19.79
C GLY A 210 11.61 24.26 20.62
N ASP A 211 11.00 23.19 20.12
CA ASP A 211 9.89 22.46 20.76
C ASP A 211 10.40 21.47 21.82
N VAL A 212 11.13 22.01 22.80
CA VAL A 212 11.82 21.29 23.88
C VAL A 212 11.36 21.78 25.26
N PRO A 213 11.78 21.18 26.39
CA PRO A 213 11.40 21.66 27.71
C PRO A 213 11.72 23.15 27.93
N PRO A 214 10.84 23.91 28.60
CA PRO A 214 9.64 23.45 29.31
C PRO A 214 8.38 23.30 28.43
N LYS A 215 8.46 23.55 27.12
CA LYS A 215 7.28 23.51 26.21
C LYS A 215 6.73 22.10 26.03
N TYR A 216 7.61 21.14 25.77
CA TYR A 216 7.26 19.73 25.59
C TYR A 216 8.25 18.81 26.29
N GLN A 217 7.75 17.69 26.83
CA GLN A 217 8.59 16.62 27.37
C GLN A 217 9.38 15.94 26.25
N LEU A 218 10.67 15.66 26.49
CA LEU A 218 11.51 14.91 25.56
C LEU A 218 11.11 13.43 25.48
N LEU A 219 11.40 12.82 24.34
CA LEU A 219 11.21 11.38 24.12
C LEU A 219 12.33 10.61 24.82
N SER A 220 12.00 9.50 25.49
CA SER A 220 12.98 8.77 26.32
C SER A 220 12.96 7.25 26.20
N TRP A 221 12.24 6.68 25.23
CA TRP A 221 12.39 5.25 24.93
C TRP A 221 13.63 4.97 24.08
N THR A 222 14.14 3.74 24.18
CA THR A 222 15.28 3.29 23.38
C THR A 222 14.92 3.26 21.90
N THR A 223 15.75 3.91 21.11
CA THR A 223 15.68 3.98 19.66
C THR A 223 16.36 2.77 19.00
N TYR A 224 16.01 2.47 17.75
CA TYR A 224 16.64 1.36 17.03
C TYR A 224 18.14 1.58 16.76
N PRO A 225 18.64 2.79 16.41
CA PRO A 225 20.08 3.07 16.35
C PRO A 225 20.85 2.69 17.62
N GLU A 226 20.31 2.97 18.81
CA GLU A 226 20.95 2.54 20.07
C GLU A 226 21.01 1.01 20.20
N ARG A 227 19.98 0.30 19.73
CA ARG A 227 19.97 -1.17 19.73
C ARG A 227 21.01 -1.73 18.77
N LEU A 228 21.14 -1.12 17.59
CA LEU A 228 22.18 -1.48 16.63
C LEU A 228 23.57 -1.25 17.23
N GLU A 229 23.79 -0.09 17.86
CA GLU A 229 25.06 0.21 18.56
C GLU A 229 25.39 -0.82 19.64
N ALA A 230 24.43 -1.13 20.51
CA ALA A 230 24.60 -2.12 21.56
C ALA A 230 24.92 -3.52 21.00
N ALA A 231 24.42 -3.85 19.81
CA ALA A 231 24.69 -5.10 19.11
C ALA A 231 25.99 -5.08 18.26
N GLY A 232 26.71 -3.96 18.23
CA GLY A 232 27.92 -3.80 17.41
C GLY A 232 27.64 -3.66 15.90
N ILE A 233 26.41 -3.35 15.52
CA ILE A 233 26.04 -3.08 14.13
C ILE A 233 26.29 -1.60 13.85
N SER A 234 27.18 -1.34 12.90
CA SER A 234 27.57 0.04 12.54
C SER A 234 26.41 0.80 11.89
N TRP A 235 26.18 2.05 12.35
CA TRP A 235 25.12 2.89 11.79
C TRP A 235 25.49 4.38 11.70
N GLN A 236 24.81 5.14 10.84
CA GLN A 236 25.11 6.57 10.67
C GLN A 236 23.91 7.35 10.10
N ILE A 237 23.70 8.58 10.60
CA ILE A 237 22.87 9.59 9.94
C ILE A 237 23.75 10.39 8.96
N TYR A 238 23.26 10.55 7.74
CA TYR A 238 23.79 11.51 6.77
C TYR A 238 22.78 12.64 6.62
N GLN A 239 23.23 13.86 6.91
CA GLN A 239 22.47 15.10 6.85
C GLN A 239 23.41 16.23 6.43
N GLN A 240 22.93 17.13 5.57
CA GLN A 240 23.76 18.20 4.99
C GLN A 240 24.16 19.28 6.00
N GLY A 241 23.38 19.43 7.08
CA GLY A 241 23.60 20.44 8.10
C GLY A 241 22.74 20.20 9.33
N THR A 242 22.87 21.10 10.30
CA THR A 242 22.14 21.06 11.58
C THR A 242 21.28 22.30 11.82
N ASP A 243 21.35 23.28 10.91
CA ASP A 243 20.55 24.50 10.97
C ASP A 243 19.18 24.25 10.33
N GLY A 244 18.09 24.49 11.05
CA GLY A 244 16.72 24.33 10.52
C GLY A 244 16.29 25.36 9.50
N SER A 245 16.97 26.51 9.47
CA SER A 245 16.59 27.65 8.65
C SER A 245 17.18 27.62 7.24
N ASP A 246 18.16 26.75 6.97
CA ASP A 246 18.75 26.59 5.63
C ASP A 246 18.00 25.50 4.84
N PRO A 247 17.17 25.87 3.83
CA PRO A 247 16.42 24.89 3.07
C PRO A 247 17.28 24.03 2.15
N LEU A 248 18.52 24.44 1.83
CA LEU A 248 19.40 23.75 0.88
C LEU A 248 20.42 22.85 1.58
N ASN A 249 20.91 23.27 2.74
CA ASN A 249 21.98 22.54 3.44
C ASN A 249 21.63 22.24 4.90
N GLY A 250 20.42 22.55 5.36
CA GLY A 250 20.04 22.43 6.77
C GLY A 250 19.48 21.06 7.19
N ASN A 251 18.94 21.02 8.40
CA ASN A 251 18.12 19.92 8.91
C ASN A 251 16.66 20.38 9.03
N TYR A 252 15.79 19.89 8.15
CA TYR A 252 14.39 20.27 8.10
C TYR A 252 13.50 19.49 9.10
N GLY A 253 13.99 19.20 10.30
CA GLY A 253 13.30 18.34 11.28
C GLY A 253 13.22 16.86 10.87
N THR A 254 13.83 16.47 9.75
CA THR A 254 13.74 15.10 9.21
C THR A 254 14.56 14.08 10.01
N ASN A 255 15.46 14.53 10.88
CA ASN A 255 16.18 13.71 11.86
C ASN A 255 15.44 13.66 13.21
N ILE A 256 14.53 12.70 13.33
CA ILE A 256 13.70 12.50 14.54
C ILE A 256 14.51 12.15 15.81
N LEU A 257 15.74 11.67 15.67
CA LEU A 257 16.58 11.31 16.83
C LEU A 257 16.89 12.56 17.67
N GLN A 258 16.86 13.75 17.07
CA GLN A 258 17.00 15.03 17.80
C GLN A 258 15.86 15.34 18.76
N ASN A 259 14.82 14.52 18.85
CA ASN A 259 13.72 14.70 19.80
C ASN A 259 13.86 13.83 21.06
N PHE A 260 14.92 13.00 21.11
CA PHE A 260 15.15 12.06 22.19
C PHE A 260 16.20 12.57 23.18
N GLU A 261 15.93 12.37 24.47
CA GLU A 261 16.72 12.87 25.59
C GLU A 261 18.20 12.48 25.52
N ASN A 262 18.48 11.22 25.16
CA ASN A 262 19.83 10.68 25.02
C ASN A 262 20.63 11.32 23.87
N PHE A 263 19.97 11.71 22.77
CA PHE A 263 20.61 12.37 21.63
C PHE A 263 20.80 13.86 21.88
N ILE A 264 19.80 14.55 22.43
CA ILE A 264 19.89 15.96 22.82
C ILE A 264 21.01 16.16 23.85
N ASN A 265 21.10 15.26 24.84
CA ASN A 265 22.11 15.35 25.90
C ASN A 265 23.43 14.64 25.55
N ALA A 266 23.58 14.11 24.32
CA ALA A 266 24.78 13.40 23.90
C ALA A 266 25.98 14.36 23.95
N GLN A 267 27.02 13.96 24.68
CA GLN A 267 28.21 14.81 24.83
C GLN A 267 29.02 14.85 23.53
N PRO A 268 29.64 15.99 23.17
CA PRO A 268 30.57 16.05 22.06
C PRO A 268 31.64 14.96 22.17
N GLY A 269 31.85 14.24 21.08
CA GLY A 269 32.78 13.10 21.05
C GLY A 269 32.18 11.75 21.44
N SER A 270 30.96 11.70 22.01
CA SER A 270 30.23 10.43 22.16
C SER A 270 29.78 9.88 20.80
N SER A 271 29.53 8.57 20.72
CA SER A 271 29.11 7.92 19.48
C SER A 271 27.75 8.44 19.00
N LEU A 272 26.75 8.56 19.90
CA LEU A 272 25.44 9.13 19.56
C LEU A 272 25.54 10.55 18.99
N PHE A 273 26.39 11.39 19.59
CA PHE A 273 26.63 12.74 19.07
C PHE A 273 27.27 12.70 17.67
N GLN A 274 28.37 11.96 17.50
CA GLN A 274 29.08 11.88 16.22
C GLN A 274 28.26 11.24 15.08
N ARG A 275 27.35 10.33 15.41
CA ARG A 275 26.59 9.58 14.41
C ARG A 275 25.25 10.21 14.04
N ALA A 276 24.70 11.08 14.89
CA ALA A 276 23.36 11.64 14.68
C ALA A 276 23.23 13.16 14.87
N GLN A 277 24.23 13.85 15.44
CA GLN A 277 24.16 15.28 15.77
C GLN A 277 25.15 16.15 14.98
N THR A 278 25.92 15.56 14.07
CA THR A 278 26.93 16.26 13.26
C THR A 278 26.58 16.26 11.78
N VAL A 279 27.13 17.21 11.05
CA VAL A 279 27.06 17.23 9.58
C VAL A 279 27.79 16.01 9.00
N ARG A 280 27.11 15.31 8.08
CA ARG A 280 27.71 14.26 7.24
C ARG A 280 26.97 14.24 5.91
N THR A 281 27.58 14.85 4.91
CA THR A 281 26.98 15.21 3.63
C THR A 281 26.85 14.02 2.68
N ILE A 282 26.20 14.21 1.52
CA ILE A 282 26.26 13.24 0.42
C ILE A 282 27.70 13.03 -0.08
N ASP A 283 28.56 14.05 -0.03
CA ASP A 283 29.97 13.90 -0.40
C ASP A 283 30.70 12.97 0.57
N ASP A 284 30.37 13.05 1.87
CA ASP A 284 30.88 12.12 2.89
C ASP A 284 30.33 10.70 2.68
N LEU A 285 29.05 10.54 2.30
CA LEU A 285 28.48 9.25 1.90
C LEU A 285 29.28 8.64 0.75
N LYS A 286 29.54 9.43 -0.30
CA LYS A 286 30.34 8.99 -1.45
C LYS A 286 31.76 8.61 -1.03
N ALA A 287 32.40 9.40 -0.17
CA ALA A 287 33.73 9.10 0.35
C ALA A 287 33.77 7.80 1.16
N ASP A 288 32.74 7.52 1.96
CA ASP A 288 32.61 6.27 2.70
C ASP A 288 32.42 5.07 1.76
N VAL A 289 31.59 5.19 0.73
CA VAL A 289 31.39 4.14 -0.29
C VAL A 289 32.68 3.84 -1.06
N GLN A 290 33.35 4.88 -1.56
CA GLN A 290 34.61 4.74 -2.30
C GLN A 290 35.71 4.09 -1.46
N ALA A 291 35.73 4.38 -0.16
CA ALA A 291 36.71 3.82 0.75
C ALA A 291 36.29 2.48 1.39
N ASN A 292 35.16 1.89 0.95
CA ASN A 292 34.60 0.65 1.50
C ASN A 292 34.36 0.73 3.02
N ARG A 293 33.80 1.85 3.48
CA ARG A 293 33.46 2.15 4.88
C ARG A 293 32.00 2.53 5.09
N LEU A 294 31.13 2.27 4.12
CA LEU A 294 29.70 2.48 4.28
C LEU A 294 29.21 1.69 5.52
N PRO A 295 28.48 2.31 6.47
CA PRO A 295 27.94 1.59 7.62
C PRO A 295 26.95 0.49 7.20
N GLN A 296 26.71 -0.46 8.10
CA GLN A 296 25.72 -1.52 7.86
C GLN A 296 24.30 -0.95 7.74
N VAL A 297 23.99 0.12 8.48
CA VAL A 297 22.71 0.83 8.39
C VAL A 297 22.95 2.33 8.28
N SER A 298 22.48 2.95 7.20
CA SER A 298 22.62 4.38 6.96
C SER A 298 21.26 5.02 6.77
N TRP A 299 20.98 6.12 7.46
CA TRP A 299 19.76 6.90 7.27
C TRP A 299 20.09 8.25 6.66
N LEU A 300 19.39 8.61 5.59
CA LEU A 300 19.60 9.86 4.87
C LEU A 300 18.45 10.82 5.20
N CYS A 301 18.80 12.00 5.72
CA CYS A 301 17.87 13.07 6.07
C CYS A 301 17.98 14.20 5.04
N PRO A 302 16.98 14.39 4.16
CA PRO A 302 17.05 15.45 3.15
C PRO A 302 16.88 16.84 3.80
N PRO A 303 17.59 17.87 3.28
CA PRO A 303 17.21 19.26 3.50
C PRO A 303 15.84 19.56 2.88
N ALA A 304 15.20 20.64 3.33
CA ALA A 304 13.83 21.00 2.94
C ALA A 304 13.62 21.04 1.43
N ALA A 305 14.52 21.70 0.69
CA ALA A 305 14.42 21.85 -0.76
C ALA A 305 14.46 20.52 -1.54
N TYR A 306 14.96 19.46 -0.90
CA TYR A 306 15.12 18.13 -1.48
C TYR A 306 14.20 17.09 -0.84
N SER A 307 13.32 17.48 0.08
CA SER A 307 12.46 16.55 0.79
C SER A 307 11.23 16.13 -0.02
N GLU A 308 10.87 16.89 -1.05
CA GLU A 308 9.59 16.81 -1.76
C GLU A 308 8.35 17.14 -0.92
N HIS A 309 8.48 17.68 0.30
CA HIS A 309 7.34 18.29 1.01
C HIS A 309 6.61 19.24 0.05
N PRO A 310 5.26 19.24 -0.06
CA PRO A 310 4.51 19.81 -1.20
C PRO A 310 4.98 21.17 -1.75
N LYS A 311 5.31 22.12 -0.88
CA LYS A 311 5.95 23.40 -1.24
C LYS A 311 7.25 23.28 -2.08
N TYR A 312 7.99 22.19 -1.94
CA TYR A 312 9.24 21.85 -2.65
C TYR A 312 9.01 20.79 -3.73
N THR A 313 9.69 20.98 -4.86
CA THR A 313 9.33 20.26 -6.08
C THR A 313 9.77 18.79 -6.08
N PRO A 314 8.95 17.88 -6.63
CA PRO A 314 9.37 16.53 -6.98
C PRO A 314 10.68 16.48 -7.79
N ALA A 315 10.94 17.48 -8.65
CA ALA A 315 12.15 17.53 -9.47
C ALA A 315 13.44 17.69 -8.64
N TYR A 316 13.42 18.37 -7.50
CA TYR A 316 14.59 18.50 -6.63
C TYR A 316 14.84 17.20 -5.84
N GLY A 317 13.78 16.53 -5.36
CA GLY A 317 13.91 15.20 -4.75
C GLY A 317 14.47 14.16 -5.71
N ALA A 318 14.07 14.21 -6.99
CA ALA A 318 14.65 13.39 -8.05
C ALA A 318 16.16 13.64 -8.24
N GLU A 319 16.59 14.90 -8.26
CA GLU A 319 18.02 15.27 -8.33
C GLU A 319 18.80 14.73 -7.13
N TYR A 320 18.28 14.91 -5.91
CA TYR A 320 18.92 14.43 -4.69
C TYR A 320 19.01 12.90 -4.66
N THR A 321 17.93 12.21 -5.09
CA THR A 321 17.93 10.76 -5.28
C THR A 321 18.99 10.31 -6.29
N SER A 322 19.15 11.05 -7.40
CA SER A 322 20.21 10.77 -8.38
C SER A 322 21.60 10.89 -7.76
N GLN A 323 21.85 11.94 -6.97
CA GLN A 323 23.14 12.14 -6.29
C GLN A 323 23.43 11.03 -5.26
N ILE A 324 22.40 10.57 -4.53
CA ILE A 324 22.51 9.41 -3.63
C ILE A 324 22.88 8.15 -4.42
N LEU A 325 22.20 7.87 -5.53
CA LEU A 325 22.51 6.73 -6.39
C LEU A 325 23.94 6.82 -6.95
N ASP A 326 24.39 8.00 -7.37
CA ASP A 326 25.77 8.22 -7.84
C ASP A 326 26.80 7.99 -6.72
N ALA A 327 26.50 8.40 -5.49
CA ALA A 327 27.36 8.13 -4.34
C ALA A 327 27.45 6.62 -4.06
N LEU A 328 26.30 5.94 -3.98
CA LEU A 328 26.22 4.51 -3.67
C LEU A 328 26.82 3.61 -4.76
N THR A 329 26.71 4.01 -6.04
CA THR A 329 27.23 3.24 -7.18
C THR A 329 28.68 3.56 -7.54
N SER A 330 29.29 4.55 -6.87
CA SER A 330 30.69 4.94 -7.10
C SER A 330 31.72 3.85 -6.78
N ASN A 331 31.31 2.82 -6.05
CA ASN A 331 32.07 1.58 -5.82
C ASN A 331 31.18 0.36 -6.11
N PRO A 332 31.36 -0.32 -7.26
CA PRO A 332 30.56 -1.49 -7.62
C PRO A 332 30.62 -2.64 -6.61
N GLU A 333 31.74 -2.81 -5.89
CA GLU A 333 31.87 -3.86 -4.87
C GLU A 333 30.90 -3.60 -3.71
N VAL A 334 30.85 -2.36 -3.22
CA VAL A 334 29.92 -1.95 -2.15
C VAL A 334 28.48 -2.03 -2.67
N TRP A 335 28.20 -1.44 -3.83
CA TRP A 335 26.84 -1.41 -4.39
C TRP A 335 26.25 -2.80 -4.62
N SER A 336 27.08 -3.79 -5.04
CA SER A 336 26.64 -5.18 -5.21
C SER A 336 26.04 -5.80 -3.95
N LYS A 337 26.28 -5.18 -2.78
CA LYS A 337 25.83 -5.62 -1.45
C LYS A 337 24.86 -4.65 -0.76
N THR A 338 24.40 -3.62 -1.47
CA THR A 338 23.64 -2.51 -0.89
C THR A 338 22.16 -2.58 -1.27
N VAL A 339 21.31 -2.21 -0.32
CA VAL A 339 19.89 -1.94 -0.52
C VAL A 339 19.64 -0.47 -0.23
N LEU A 340 19.02 0.24 -1.18
CA LEU A 340 18.48 1.58 -0.94
C LEU A 340 16.95 1.50 -0.89
N PHE A 341 16.37 1.86 0.24
CA PHE A 341 14.94 2.08 0.40
C PHE A 341 14.64 3.57 0.17
N ILE A 342 13.73 3.86 -0.76
CA ILE A 342 13.20 5.20 -0.98
C ILE A 342 11.72 5.15 -0.66
N MET A 343 11.30 5.87 0.38
CA MET A 343 9.89 5.95 0.78
C MET A 343 9.51 7.36 1.21
N TYR A 344 8.24 7.55 1.55
CA TYR A 344 7.72 8.80 2.10
C TYR A 344 7.20 8.53 3.51
N ASP A 345 7.18 9.56 4.35
CA ASP A 345 6.71 9.49 5.73
C ASP A 345 5.18 9.45 5.85
N GLU A 346 4.49 10.33 5.14
CA GLU A 346 3.04 10.44 5.12
C GLU A 346 2.56 11.05 3.79
N ASN A 347 1.26 11.29 3.67
CA ASN A 347 0.61 11.57 2.40
C ASN A 347 0.33 13.04 2.11
N ASP A 348 0.72 13.99 2.97
CA ASP A 348 0.32 15.41 3.09
C ASP A 348 -1.19 15.62 3.35
N GLY A 349 -1.98 14.70 2.81
CA GLY A 349 -3.37 14.89 2.56
C GLY A 349 -3.77 14.70 1.12
N PHE A 350 -2.86 14.30 0.23
CA PHE A 350 -3.25 13.75 -1.06
C PHE A 350 -4.03 12.44 -0.89
N PHE A 351 -5.09 12.31 -1.68
CA PHE A 351 -5.98 11.17 -1.67
C PHE A 351 -5.25 9.88 -2.06
N ASP A 352 -5.62 8.78 -1.42
CA ASP A 352 -5.34 7.42 -1.87
C ASP A 352 -6.65 6.64 -1.82
N HIS A 353 -6.88 5.70 -2.73
CA HIS A 353 -8.15 4.97 -2.81
C HIS A 353 -8.21 3.73 -1.90
N VAL A 354 -7.08 3.24 -1.41
CA VAL A 354 -7.02 2.01 -0.59
C VAL A 354 -7.16 2.37 0.88
N VAL A 355 -8.25 1.90 1.49
CA VAL A 355 -8.46 2.05 2.93
C VAL A 355 -7.34 1.36 3.71
N PRO A 356 -6.65 2.06 4.63
CA PRO A 356 -5.52 1.49 5.33
C PRO A 356 -5.96 0.42 6.33
N PRO A 357 -5.18 -0.65 6.53
CA PRO A 357 -5.43 -1.63 7.59
C PRO A 357 -5.49 -0.94 8.96
N GLN A 358 -6.55 -1.17 9.76
CA GLN A 358 -6.64 -0.62 11.12
C GLN A 358 -7.20 -1.66 12.09
N VAL A 359 -6.76 -1.61 13.34
CA VAL A 359 -7.35 -2.44 14.40
C VAL A 359 -8.84 -2.14 14.61
N ALA A 360 -9.61 -3.15 15.01
CA ALA A 360 -10.94 -2.92 15.53
C ALA A 360 -10.85 -2.22 16.90
N THR A 361 -11.48 -1.05 17.04
CA THR A 361 -11.45 -0.26 18.28
C THR A 361 -12.48 -0.71 19.32
N SER A 362 -13.39 -1.61 18.93
CA SER A 362 -14.32 -2.28 19.83
C SER A 362 -14.78 -3.61 19.22
N ARG A 363 -15.28 -4.51 20.07
CA ARG A 363 -15.86 -5.79 19.62
C ARG A 363 -17.03 -5.62 18.65
N ALA A 364 -17.78 -4.53 18.76
CA ALA A 364 -18.90 -4.24 17.85
C ALA A 364 -18.44 -3.80 16.46
N GLN A 365 -17.18 -3.37 16.32
CA GLN A 365 -16.57 -2.90 15.07
C GLN A 365 -15.59 -3.93 14.48
N GLY A 366 -15.63 -5.18 14.98
CA GLY A 366 -14.93 -6.33 14.45
C GLY A 366 -14.06 -7.07 15.48
N LEU A 367 -13.24 -8.01 15.00
CA LEU A 367 -12.52 -8.98 15.83
C LEU A 367 -11.08 -9.20 15.37
N SER A 368 -10.20 -9.55 16.29
CA SER A 368 -8.80 -9.86 15.99
C SER A 368 -8.36 -11.15 16.69
N THR A 369 -7.55 -11.97 16.03
CA THR A 369 -6.88 -13.11 16.69
C THR A 369 -5.61 -12.71 17.45
N VAL A 370 -5.09 -11.52 17.15
CA VAL A 370 -3.90 -10.91 17.79
C VAL A 370 -4.33 -9.74 18.68
N THR A 371 -3.60 -9.49 19.76
CA THR A 371 -3.89 -8.34 20.64
C THR A 371 -3.70 -7.01 19.89
N ALA A 372 -4.54 -6.02 20.22
CA ALA A 372 -4.42 -4.64 19.75
C ALA A 372 -3.76 -3.71 20.79
N ASP A 373 -3.14 -4.29 21.83
CA ASP A 373 -2.42 -3.51 22.85
C ASP A 373 -1.38 -2.60 22.21
N GLY A 374 -1.44 -1.31 22.54
CA GLY A 374 -0.55 -0.29 21.98
C GLY A 374 -0.90 0.20 20.58
N GLU A 375 -2.01 -0.23 19.98
CA GLU A 375 -2.48 0.24 18.66
C GLU A 375 -3.67 1.21 18.73
N ILE A 376 -4.13 1.57 19.93
CA ILE A 376 -5.26 2.48 20.15
C ILE A 376 -4.81 3.62 21.04
N HIS A 377 -5.20 4.85 20.71
CA HIS A 377 -4.94 6.04 21.51
C HIS A 377 -5.98 6.20 22.63
N ASP A 378 -5.67 5.61 23.79
CA ASP A 378 -6.48 5.66 25.01
C ASP A 378 -5.78 6.36 26.18
N VAL A 379 -4.52 6.78 25.98
CA VAL A 379 -3.71 7.50 26.97
C VAL A 379 -3.31 8.87 26.43
N VAL A 380 -3.43 9.90 27.27
CA VAL A 380 -2.93 11.26 26.99
C VAL A 380 -1.83 11.61 27.98
N ASN A 381 -0.75 12.18 27.48
CA ASN A 381 0.31 12.77 28.29
C ASN A 381 0.21 14.31 28.26
N PRO A 382 -0.18 14.97 29.38
CA PRO A 382 -0.24 16.43 29.44
C PRO A 382 1.11 17.11 29.19
N GLY A 383 2.23 16.45 29.51
CA GLY A 383 3.58 16.95 29.27
C GLY A 383 4.00 16.93 27.81
N ARG A 384 3.29 16.17 26.97
CA ARG A 384 3.46 16.21 25.51
C ARG A 384 2.75 17.39 24.85
N GLY A 385 1.86 18.07 25.57
CA GLY A 385 1.09 19.20 25.07
C GLY A 385 0.17 18.84 23.89
N GLY A 386 -0.26 19.86 23.14
CA GLY A 386 -1.28 19.72 22.11
C GLY A 386 -2.70 19.60 22.69
N SER A 387 -3.69 19.51 21.80
CA SER A 387 -5.12 19.40 22.15
C SER A 387 -5.63 17.99 21.88
N TYR A 388 -4.94 16.99 22.45
CA TYR A 388 -5.23 15.56 22.27
C TYR A 388 -6.10 15.01 23.40
N THR A 389 -7.02 14.11 23.06
CA THR A 389 -7.88 13.40 24.02
C THR A 389 -7.75 11.90 23.84
N ALA A 390 -8.06 11.11 24.87
CA ALA A 390 -8.19 9.65 24.75
C ALA A 390 -9.41 9.32 23.86
N ASP A 391 -9.19 9.37 22.55
CA ASP A 391 -10.21 9.36 21.51
C ASP A 391 -10.55 7.94 21.02
N ASN A 392 -9.78 6.93 21.47
CA ASN A 392 -9.85 5.54 21.04
C ASN A 392 -9.67 5.37 19.52
N LEU A 393 -8.97 6.30 18.86
CA LEU A 393 -8.62 6.18 17.46
C LEU A 393 -7.39 5.25 17.29
N PRO A 394 -7.31 4.47 16.19
CA PRO A 394 -6.15 3.63 15.92
C PRO A 394 -4.87 4.45 15.68
N TYR A 395 -3.74 4.03 16.23
CA TYR A 395 -2.44 4.64 15.87
C TYR A 395 -2.02 4.37 14.43
N GLY A 396 -2.58 3.34 13.79
CA GLY A 396 -2.22 2.99 12.44
C GLY A 396 -3.10 1.90 11.84
N LEU A 397 -2.89 1.58 10.57
CA LEU A 397 -2.03 2.29 9.63
C LEU A 397 -2.74 3.55 9.07
N GLY A 398 -1.98 4.44 8.44
CA GLY A 398 -2.49 5.58 7.67
C GLY A 398 -2.46 5.33 6.16
N PRO A 399 -2.82 6.31 5.31
CA PRO A 399 -2.89 6.16 3.85
C PRO A 399 -1.63 5.57 3.21
N ARG A 400 -1.78 4.96 2.02
CA ARG A 400 -0.60 4.46 1.28
C ARG A 400 0.33 5.60 0.88
N VAL A 401 1.62 5.33 0.98
CA VAL A 401 2.68 6.23 0.55
C VAL A 401 3.65 5.46 -0.36
N PRO A 402 4.33 6.11 -1.32
CA PRO A 402 5.22 5.40 -2.21
C PRO A 402 6.39 4.73 -1.48
N MET A 403 6.76 3.53 -1.95
CA MET A 403 8.04 2.91 -1.64
C MET A 403 8.62 2.22 -2.88
N THR A 404 9.84 2.60 -3.24
CA THR A 404 10.66 1.92 -4.26
C THR A 404 11.93 1.39 -3.61
N ILE A 405 12.26 0.12 -3.90
CA ILE A 405 13.45 -0.53 -3.36
C ILE A 405 14.49 -0.62 -4.47
N VAL A 406 15.53 0.19 -4.40
CA VAL A 406 16.60 0.25 -5.41
C VAL A 406 17.77 -0.59 -4.95
N SER A 407 18.01 -1.70 -5.64
CA SER A 407 19.05 -2.64 -5.25
C SER A 407 19.36 -3.60 -6.40
N PRO A 408 20.57 -4.19 -6.44
CA PRO A 408 20.85 -5.26 -7.37
C PRO A 408 19.85 -6.43 -7.29
N TRP A 409 19.22 -6.69 -6.14
CA TRP A 409 18.25 -7.79 -5.96
C TRP A 409 16.79 -7.47 -6.32
N THR A 410 16.49 -6.24 -6.75
CA THR A 410 15.11 -5.78 -6.99
C THR A 410 14.86 -5.31 -8.41
N LYS A 411 15.79 -5.56 -9.33
CA LYS A 411 15.70 -5.17 -10.74
C LYS A 411 14.50 -5.83 -11.44
N GLY A 412 14.07 -5.22 -12.54
CA GLY A 412 13.04 -5.78 -13.45
C GLY A 412 11.66 -5.19 -13.28
N GLY A 413 11.53 -4.09 -12.52
CA GLY A 413 10.26 -3.37 -12.41
C GLY A 413 9.14 -4.20 -11.80
N PHE A 414 9.41 -5.00 -10.76
CA PHE A 414 8.37 -5.81 -10.11
C PHE A 414 7.41 -4.93 -9.29
N VAL A 415 6.22 -5.44 -9.00
CA VAL A 415 5.32 -4.92 -7.96
C VAL A 415 5.27 -5.90 -6.79
N CYS A 416 5.22 -5.38 -5.57
CA CYS A 416 4.98 -6.15 -4.35
C CYS A 416 3.76 -5.61 -3.61
N SER A 417 2.72 -6.45 -3.50
CA SER A 417 1.42 -6.10 -2.91
C SER A 417 1.18 -6.71 -1.52
N GLN A 418 2.26 -7.09 -0.82
CA GLN A 418 2.20 -7.38 0.61
C GLN A 418 2.06 -6.08 1.41
N VAL A 419 1.25 -6.13 2.46
CA VAL A 419 1.07 -4.99 3.37
C VAL A 419 2.37 -4.71 4.12
N PHE A 420 2.82 -3.46 4.08
CA PHE A 420 4.00 -2.96 4.78
C PHE A 420 3.71 -1.58 5.40
N ASP A 421 4.53 -1.21 6.39
CA ASP A 421 4.62 0.14 6.96
C ASP A 421 6.09 0.50 7.27
N HIS A 422 6.37 1.62 7.93
CA HIS A 422 7.74 2.01 8.28
C HIS A 422 8.44 1.06 9.23
N THR A 423 7.69 0.35 10.09
CA THR A 423 8.27 -0.69 10.95
C THR A 423 8.79 -1.89 10.15
N SER A 424 8.32 -2.07 8.92
CA SER A 424 8.80 -3.12 8.02
C SER A 424 10.28 -2.93 7.64
N VAL A 425 10.79 -1.69 7.65
CA VAL A 425 12.23 -1.40 7.44
C VAL A 425 13.05 -1.87 8.63
N ILE A 426 12.60 -1.60 9.85
CA ILE A 426 13.23 -2.14 11.07
C ILE A 426 13.27 -3.66 10.97
N ARG A 427 12.15 -4.31 10.65
CA ARG A 427 12.05 -5.78 10.51
C ARG A 427 12.95 -6.37 9.44
N PHE A 428 13.18 -5.67 8.33
CA PHE A 428 14.17 -6.08 7.34
C PHE A 428 15.59 -6.08 7.94
N ILE A 429 15.93 -5.03 8.71
CA ILE A 429 17.22 -4.93 9.42
C ILE A 429 17.31 -6.02 10.51
N GLU A 430 16.23 -6.30 11.26
CA GLU A 430 16.19 -7.39 12.25
C GLU A 430 16.48 -8.73 11.58
N THR A 431 15.81 -9.00 10.46
CA THR A 431 15.95 -10.25 9.70
C THR A 431 17.36 -10.41 9.16
N ARG A 432 18.01 -9.29 8.81
CA ARG A 432 19.39 -9.30 8.32
C ARG A 432 20.42 -9.48 9.43
N PHE A 433 20.33 -8.73 10.53
CA PHE A 433 21.40 -8.62 11.52
C PHE A 433 21.08 -9.25 12.88
N GLY A 434 19.85 -9.72 13.10
CA GLY A 434 19.44 -10.40 14.33
C GLY A 434 19.20 -9.47 15.52
N VAL A 435 19.04 -8.16 15.29
CA VAL A 435 18.76 -7.17 16.35
C VAL A 435 17.26 -6.95 16.43
N HIS A 436 16.62 -7.40 17.51
CA HIS A 436 15.16 -7.31 17.66
C HIS A 436 14.70 -5.95 18.25
N GLU A 437 13.63 -5.36 17.70
CA GLU A 437 12.96 -4.16 18.21
C GLU A 437 11.67 -4.50 18.98
N PRO A 438 11.71 -4.54 20.32
CA PRO A 438 10.54 -4.88 21.13
C PRO A 438 9.41 -3.84 21.10
N ASN A 439 9.66 -2.62 20.60
CA ASN A 439 8.64 -1.56 20.54
C ASN A 439 7.56 -1.83 19.47
N ILE A 440 7.84 -2.64 18.44
CA ILE A 440 6.86 -2.97 17.41
C ILE A 440 5.81 -3.91 18.01
N THR A 441 4.55 -3.49 18.00
CA THR A 441 3.43 -4.24 18.59
C THR A 441 3.21 -5.61 17.94
N ALA A 442 2.51 -6.49 18.66
CA ALA A 442 2.12 -7.80 18.14
C ALA A 442 1.26 -7.69 16.88
N TRP A 443 0.33 -6.73 16.84
CA TRP A 443 -0.55 -6.52 15.69
C TRP A 443 0.24 -6.08 14.44
N ARG A 444 1.14 -5.10 14.56
CA ARG A 444 1.99 -4.67 13.43
C ARG A 444 2.88 -5.78 12.91
N ARG A 445 3.49 -6.58 13.81
CA ARG A 445 4.28 -7.75 13.40
C ARG A 445 3.45 -8.79 12.66
N ALA A 446 2.18 -8.95 13.05
CA ALA A 446 1.26 -9.89 12.40
C ALA A 446 0.77 -9.42 11.03
N VAL A 447 0.53 -8.12 10.83
CA VAL A 447 -0.09 -7.58 9.61
C VAL A 447 0.92 -7.09 8.58
N CYS A 448 1.93 -6.32 9.01
CA CYS A 448 2.96 -5.80 8.13
C CYS A 448 4.00 -6.89 7.85
N GLY A 449 4.58 -6.95 6.65
CA GLY A 449 5.70 -7.83 6.35
C GLY A 449 7.06 -7.28 6.81
N ASP A 450 8.13 -7.99 6.48
CA ASP A 450 9.53 -7.60 6.79
C ASP A 450 10.30 -7.13 5.54
N LEU A 451 9.58 -6.80 4.46
CA LEU A 451 10.06 -6.43 3.13
C LEU A 451 10.80 -7.51 2.33
N THR A 452 11.08 -8.69 2.89
CA THR A 452 11.91 -9.69 2.19
C THR A 452 11.27 -10.27 0.93
N THR A 453 9.94 -10.29 0.86
CA THR A 453 9.17 -10.73 -0.32
C THR A 453 9.31 -9.78 -1.51
N ALA A 454 9.76 -8.54 -1.29
CA ALA A 454 10.00 -7.58 -2.36
C ALA A 454 11.30 -7.86 -3.16
N PHE A 455 12.11 -8.83 -2.73
CA PHE A 455 13.42 -9.14 -3.30
C PHE A 455 13.43 -10.47 -4.06
N ASP A 456 14.31 -10.58 -5.06
CA ASP A 456 14.79 -11.87 -5.55
C ASP A 456 16.27 -12.02 -5.20
N PHE A 457 16.56 -12.71 -4.09
CA PHE A 457 17.94 -12.96 -3.68
C PHE A 457 18.64 -14.05 -4.50
N ARG A 458 17.91 -14.81 -5.33
CA ARG A 458 18.44 -16.01 -6.02
C ARG A 458 18.75 -15.77 -7.49
N THR A 459 17.88 -15.06 -8.21
CA THR A 459 17.98 -14.83 -9.66
C THR A 459 17.72 -13.38 -10.09
N PRO A 460 18.44 -12.40 -9.52
CA PRO A 460 18.04 -10.99 -9.56
C PRO A 460 18.19 -10.25 -10.91
N ASP A 461 18.92 -10.80 -11.88
CA ASP A 461 19.31 -10.06 -13.10
C ASP A 461 18.25 -10.08 -14.22
N ALA A 462 17.16 -9.34 -14.01
CA ALA A 462 16.11 -9.12 -15.01
C ALA A 462 16.51 -8.09 -16.10
N LYS A 463 15.98 -8.26 -17.33
CA LYS A 463 16.19 -7.33 -18.46
C LYS A 463 15.28 -6.09 -18.38
N MET A 464 15.77 -4.98 -18.93
CA MET A 464 15.20 -3.64 -18.69
C MET A 464 14.50 -3.03 -19.92
N PRO A 465 13.41 -2.25 -19.73
CA PRO A 465 12.83 -1.41 -20.77
C PRO A 465 13.61 -0.08 -20.97
N PRO A 466 13.44 0.62 -22.10
CA PRO A 466 13.97 1.97 -22.29
C PRO A 466 13.21 2.99 -21.42
N LEU A 467 13.89 4.04 -20.95
CA LEU A 467 13.35 5.07 -20.04
C LEU A 467 13.67 6.48 -20.54
N PRO A 468 12.92 7.52 -20.09
CA PRO A 468 13.11 8.89 -20.55
C PRO A 468 14.38 9.55 -20.01
N ASP A 469 14.89 10.55 -20.74
CA ASP A 469 15.98 11.44 -20.31
C ASP A 469 15.45 12.45 -19.28
N THR A 470 16.18 12.64 -18.17
CA THR A 470 15.81 13.49 -17.03
C THR A 470 16.72 14.72 -16.84
N SER A 471 17.68 14.96 -17.74
CA SER A 471 18.76 15.94 -17.57
C SER A 471 18.34 17.41 -17.45
N ASN A 472 17.10 17.77 -17.82
CA ASN A 472 16.60 19.15 -17.80
C ASN A 472 15.45 19.41 -16.80
N TYR A 473 15.07 18.44 -15.97
CA TYR A 473 13.79 18.50 -15.22
C TYR A 473 13.74 19.58 -14.15
N LYS A 474 14.85 19.84 -13.45
CA LYS A 474 14.94 20.92 -12.45
C LYS A 474 14.62 22.28 -13.08
N SER A 475 15.24 22.58 -14.23
CA SER A 475 15.00 23.84 -14.95
C SER A 475 13.55 23.98 -15.45
N MET A 476 12.92 22.87 -15.84
CA MET A 476 11.51 22.86 -16.24
C MET A 476 10.57 23.09 -15.05
N ALA A 477 10.89 22.52 -13.87
CA ALA A 477 10.15 22.72 -12.63
C ALA A 477 10.27 24.16 -12.11
N ASP A 478 11.49 24.71 -12.07
CA ASP A 478 11.73 26.10 -11.67
C ASP A 478 10.95 27.06 -12.58
N ASN A 479 11.03 26.85 -13.91
CA ASN A 479 10.34 27.70 -14.88
C ASN A 479 8.82 27.62 -14.74
N GLN A 480 8.23 26.42 -14.59
CA GLN A 480 6.77 26.32 -14.42
C GLN A 480 6.32 26.97 -13.11
N CYS A 481 7.02 26.76 -11.99
CA CYS A 481 6.61 27.33 -10.70
C CYS A 481 6.71 28.86 -10.70
N ALA A 482 7.65 29.43 -11.45
CA ALA A 482 7.80 30.88 -11.59
C ALA A 482 6.81 31.52 -12.57
N THR A 483 6.35 30.80 -13.61
CA THR A 483 5.66 31.42 -14.75
C THR A 483 4.24 30.92 -15.00
N GLN A 484 3.86 29.74 -14.51
CA GLN A 484 2.55 29.14 -14.74
C GLN A 484 1.57 29.46 -13.60
N PRO A 485 0.25 29.48 -13.85
CA PRO A 485 -0.74 29.66 -12.80
C PRO A 485 -0.79 28.47 -11.86
N ALA A 486 -1.22 28.70 -10.62
CA ALA A 486 -1.50 27.63 -9.67
C ALA A 486 -2.58 26.66 -10.21
N PRO A 487 -2.45 25.34 -9.95
CA PRO A 487 -3.50 24.40 -10.32
C PRO A 487 -4.80 24.76 -9.58
N THR A 488 -5.93 24.51 -10.25
CA THR A 488 -7.26 24.75 -9.69
C THR A 488 -8.09 23.48 -9.77
N VAL A 489 -8.98 23.28 -8.80
CA VAL A 489 -9.94 22.18 -8.82
C VAL A 489 -10.90 22.41 -10.00
N PRO A 490 -11.12 21.41 -10.88
CA PRO A 490 -12.06 21.54 -11.98
C PRO A 490 -13.47 21.88 -11.49
N ALA A 491 -14.07 22.95 -12.04
CA ALA A 491 -15.41 23.39 -11.66
C ALA A 491 -16.52 22.36 -12.01
N VAL A 492 -16.25 21.51 -13.01
CA VAL A 492 -17.09 20.38 -13.39
C VAL A 492 -16.20 19.13 -13.33
N PRO A 493 -16.59 18.08 -12.60
CA PRO A 493 -15.80 16.85 -12.54
C PRO A 493 -15.61 16.24 -13.93
N GLY A 494 -14.35 16.07 -14.32
CA GLY A 494 -13.96 15.34 -15.52
C GLY A 494 -13.96 13.82 -15.29
N ALA A 495 -13.72 13.06 -16.34
CA ALA A 495 -13.35 11.66 -16.18
C ALA A 495 -11.94 11.57 -15.58
N ILE A 496 -11.70 10.55 -14.75
CA ILE A 496 -10.35 10.20 -14.29
C ILE A 496 -9.55 9.77 -15.52
N ASP A 497 -8.30 10.22 -15.64
CA ASP A 497 -7.43 9.76 -16.73
C ASP A 497 -7.25 8.23 -16.66
N PRO A 498 -7.14 7.55 -17.81
CA PRO A 498 -6.91 6.11 -17.80
C PRO A 498 -5.52 5.80 -17.23
N GLN A 499 -5.45 4.85 -16.29
CA GLN A 499 -4.19 4.24 -15.87
C GLN A 499 -3.48 3.61 -17.08
N GLU A 500 -2.14 3.64 -17.09
CA GLU A 500 -1.34 3.04 -18.17
C GLU A 500 -1.73 1.58 -18.41
N ALA A 501 -1.98 1.23 -19.67
CA ALA A 501 -2.33 -0.14 -20.03
C ALA A 501 -1.17 -1.12 -19.79
N GLY A 502 -1.51 -2.34 -19.40
CA GLY A 502 -0.58 -3.45 -19.30
C GLY A 502 -0.41 -3.99 -17.88
N ILE A 503 0.41 -5.03 -17.79
CA ILE A 503 0.71 -5.75 -16.56
C ILE A 503 2.15 -5.52 -16.12
N ARG A 504 2.44 -5.90 -14.88
CA ARG A 504 3.77 -5.90 -14.27
C ARG A 504 4.06 -7.28 -13.69
N PHE A 505 5.33 -7.69 -13.63
CA PHE A 505 5.68 -8.87 -12.86
C PHE A 505 5.41 -8.64 -11.38
N ALA A 506 4.81 -9.61 -10.70
CA ALA A 506 4.45 -9.51 -9.29
C ALA A 506 5.32 -10.44 -8.44
N ARG A 507 5.73 -9.95 -7.27
CA ARG A 507 6.43 -10.76 -6.26
C ARG A 507 5.47 -11.76 -5.63
N ALA A 508 6.02 -12.92 -5.25
CA ALA A 508 5.24 -13.93 -4.53
C ALA A 508 4.84 -13.39 -3.15
N LEU A 509 3.58 -13.58 -2.76
CA LEU A 509 3.08 -13.11 -1.47
C LEU A 509 2.83 -14.28 -0.51
N PRO A 510 2.90 -14.06 0.81
CA PRO A 510 2.78 -15.11 1.83
C PRO A 510 1.32 -15.42 2.23
N TYR A 511 0.34 -15.07 1.38
CA TYR A 511 -1.08 -15.13 1.73
C TYR A 511 -1.76 -16.40 1.22
N GLU A 512 -2.48 -17.09 2.11
CA GLU A 512 -3.46 -18.12 1.75
C GLU A 512 -4.73 -17.88 2.59
N LEU A 513 -5.71 -17.20 1.98
CA LEU A 513 -6.84 -16.61 2.69
C LEU A 513 -8.15 -17.31 2.33
N HIS A 514 -8.96 -17.59 3.36
CA HIS A 514 -10.25 -18.25 3.23
C HIS A 514 -11.32 -17.44 3.93
N VAL A 515 -12.32 -16.97 3.19
CA VAL A 515 -13.49 -16.31 3.79
C VAL A 515 -14.75 -16.97 3.26
N ASN A 516 -15.51 -17.55 4.18
CA ASN A 516 -16.69 -18.36 3.87
C ASN A 516 -17.91 -17.88 4.69
N GLY A 517 -19.09 -17.94 4.08
CA GLY A 517 -20.36 -17.57 4.71
C GLY A 517 -21.15 -18.81 5.12
N LYS A 518 -21.96 -18.69 6.17
CA LYS A 518 -22.97 -19.68 6.54
C LYS A 518 -24.22 -19.00 7.07
N VAL A 519 -25.35 -19.26 6.43
CA VAL A 519 -26.66 -18.76 6.86
C VAL A 519 -27.28 -19.72 7.88
N ASP A 520 -27.82 -19.17 8.98
CA ASP A 520 -28.71 -19.88 9.91
C ASP A 520 -30.11 -19.26 9.81
N GLU A 521 -31.01 -19.97 9.12
CA GLU A 521 -32.38 -19.53 8.88
C GLU A 521 -33.20 -19.41 10.17
N LYS A 522 -32.94 -20.27 11.16
CA LYS A 522 -33.68 -20.28 12.43
C LYS A 522 -33.25 -19.14 13.33
N ALA A 523 -31.95 -18.89 13.39
CA ALA A 523 -31.38 -17.78 14.12
C ALA A 523 -31.48 -16.44 13.37
N ASN A 524 -31.90 -16.46 12.10
CA ASN A 524 -31.93 -15.32 11.19
C ASN A 524 -30.58 -14.57 11.19
N SER A 525 -29.51 -15.31 10.90
CA SER A 525 -28.14 -14.80 11.00
C SER A 525 -27.25 -15.27 9.86
N LEU A 526 -26.21 -14.48 9.56
CA LEU A 526 -25.10 -14.86 8.70
C LEU A 526 -23.83 -14.95 9.54
N THR A 527 -23.17 -16.11 9.54
CA THR A 527 -21.81 -16.25 10.06
C THR A 527 -20.81 -16.01 8.93
N ILE A 528 -19.84 -15.14 9.14
CA ILE A 528 -18.65 -15.01 8.29
C ILE A 528 -17.47 -15.62 9.05
N GLU A 529 -16.85 -16.63 8.45
CA GLU A 529 -15.64 -17.29 8.94
C GLU A 529 -14.45 -16.87 8.10
N ILE A 530 -13.44 -16.29 8.75
CA ILE A 530 -12.21 -15.78 8.11
C ILE A 530 -11.05 -16.64 8.63
N GLY A 531 -10.40 -17.37 7.75
CA GLY A 531 -9.22 -18.19 8.01
C GLY A 531 -8.02 -17.74 7.19
N ASN A 532 -6.83 -17.97 7.73
CA ASN A 532 -5.56 -17.70 7.08
C ASN A 532 -4.64 -18.89 7.32
N THR A 533 -4.33 -19.65 6.28
CA THR A 533 -3.40 -20.78 6.35
C THR A 533 -2.01 -20.43 5.78
N GLY A 534 -1.84 -19.19 5.31
CA GLY A 534 -0.55 -18.66 4.88
C GLY A 534 0.35 -18.28 6.05
N ASP A 535 1.50 -17.69 5.71
CA ASP A 535 2.61 -17.43 6.65
C ASP A 535 2.61 -16.01 7.23
N GLN A 536 1.78 -15.11 6.70
CA GLN A 536 1.63 -13.73 7.16
C GLN A 536 0.19 -13.47 7.59
N GLY A 537 -0.01 -12.80 8.73
CA GLY A 537 -1.34 -12.33 9.14
C GLY A 537 -1.96 -11.36 8.14
N ALA A 538 -3.28 -11.31 8.09
CA ALA A 538 -4.02 -10.48 7.13
C ALA A 538 -5.10 -9.64 7.82
N HIS A 539 -5.28 -8.43 7.30
CA HIS A 539 -6.35 -7.52 7.67
C HIS A 539 -7.51 -7.61 6.68
N PHE A 540 -8.75 -7.46 7.17
CA PHE A 540 -9.95 -7.46 6.34
C PHE A 540 -10.92 -6.35 6.76
N TYR A 541 -11.54 -5.71 5.76
CA TYR A 541 -12.75 -4.92 5.96
C TYR A 541 -13.98 -5.69 5.50
N VAL A 542 -15.07 -5.59 6.26
CA VAL A 542 -16.39 -6.09 5.86
C VAL A 542 -17.34 -4.90 5.71
N TYR A 543 -17.91 -4.74 4.52
CA TYR A 543 -18.93 -3.75 4.20
C TYR A 543 -20.27 -4.44 3.99
N SER A 544 -21.36 -3.70 4.14
CA SER A 544 -22.71 -4.15 3.80
C SER A 544 -23.48 -3.03 3.12
N THR A 545 -24.13 -3.31 1.99
CA THR A 545 -24.90 -2.27 1.26
C THR A 545 -26.29 -2.03 1.84
N ASN A 546 -26.75 -2.88 2.74
CA ASN A 546 -28.05 -2.80 3.41
C ASN A 546 -27.95 -2.57 4.92
N ARG A 547 -26.77 -2.15 5.42
CA ARG A 547 -26.55 -1.82 6.83
C ARG A 547 -25.68 -0.56 6.97
N THR A 548 -25.82 0.11 8.10
CA THR A 548 -25.11 1.36 8.41
C THR A 548 -24.20 1.27 9.64
N ASP A 549 -24.17 0.12 10.31
CA ASP A 549 -23.39 -0.11 11.54
C ASP A 549 -21.97 -0.65 11.29
N GLY A 550 -21.62 -0.84 10.02
CA GLY A 550 -20.25 -1.09 9.57
C GLY A 550 -19.55 0.17 9.00
N PRO A 551 -18.37 0.02 8.37
CA PRO A 551 -17.69 -1.25 8.11
C PRO A 551 -17.06 -1.86 9.36
N TRP A 552 -16.83 -3.17 9.32
CA TRP A 552 -16.16 -3.91 10.40
C TRP A 552 -14.72 -4.27 10.01
N ARG A 553 -13.81 -4.23 10.98
CA ARG A 553 -12.36 -4.48 10.82
C ARG A 553 -11.96 -5.81 11.44
N TYR A 554 -11.20 -6.61 10.72
CA TYR A 554 -10.76 -7.91 11.20
C TYR A 554 -9.27 -8.13 11.01
N THR A 555 -8.65 -8.88 11.91
CA THR A 555 -7.27 -9.34 11.75
C THR A 555 -7.16 -10.82 12.10
N VAL A 556 -6.55 -11.59 11.20
CA VAL A 556 -6.31 -13.03 11.39
C VAL A 556 -4.83 -13.31 11.18
N GLU A 557 -4.14 -13.75 12.23
CA GLU A 557 -2.77 -14.23 12.14
C GLU A 557 -2.65 -15.46 11.24
N ALA A 558 -1.43 -15.71 10.78
CA ALA A 558 -1.04 -16.95 10.12
C ALA A 558 -1.48 -18.19 10.93
N GLY A 559 -2.05 -19.17 10.24
CA GLY A 559 -2.54 -20.43 10.82
C GLY A 559 -3.79 -20.33 11.70
N LYS A 560 -4.46 -19.16 11.78
CA LYS A 560 -5.62 -18.96 12.66
C LYS A 560 -6.93 -18.77 11.87
N THR A 561 -8.03 -18.77 12.61
CA THR A 561 -9.38 -18.53 12.08
C THR A 561 -10.19 -17.74 13.11
N LEU A 562 -11.03 -16.83 12.63
CA LEU A 562 -12.04 -16.13 13.42
C LEU A 562 -13.43 -16.31 12.81
N LYS A 563 -14.48 -16.11 13.62
CA LYS A 563 -15.87 -16.14 13.17
C LYS A 563 -16.61 -14.95 13.77
N ASP A 564 -17.43 -14.30 12.98
CA ASP A 564 -18.39 -13.30 13.46
C ASP A 564 -19.79 -13.61 12.94
N VAL A 565 -20.81 -13.25 13.73
CA VAL A 565 -22.21 -13.59 13.50
C VAL A 565 -23.04 -12.32 13.40
N PHE A 566 -23.57 -12.07 12.21
CA PHE A 566 -24.42 -10.93 11.90
C PHE A 566 -25.89 -11.30 12.05
N ASN A 567 -26.59 -10.61 12.95
CA ASN A 567 -28.05 -10.68 13.04
C ASN A 567 -28.69 -10.01 11.82
N LEU A 568 -29.64 -10.68 11.16
CA LEU A 568 -30.31 -10.22 9.93
C LEU A 568 -31.75 -9.72 10.16
N SER A 569 -32.17 -9.54 11.42
CA SER A 569 -33.54 -9.11 11.73
C SER A 569 -33.82 -7.68 11.26
N SER A 570 -32.82 -6.79 11.32
CA SER A 570 -32.96 -5.40 10.82
C SER A 570 -33.11 -5.31 9.31
N THR A 571 -32.74 -6.37 8.58
CA THR A 571 -32.78 -6.43 7.11
C THR A 571 -33.83 -7.44 6.60
N ASN A 572 -34.75 -7.89 7.47
CA ASN A 572 -35.76 -8.90 7.15
C ASN A 572 -35.16 -10.17 6.52
N GLY A 573 -34.00 -10.61 7.01
CA GLY A 573 -33.27 -11.78 6.52
C GLY A 573 -32.39 -11.53 5.31
N VAL A 574 -32.46 -10.35 4.66
CA VAL A 574 -31.62 -10.03 3.50
C VAL A 574 -30.19 -9.74 3.95
N TYR A 575 -29.21 -10.37 3.32
CA TYR A 575 -27.79 -10.13 3.57
C TYR A 575 -27.09 -9.72 2.26
N ALA A 576 -26.18 -8.75 2.35
CA ALA A 576 -25.44 -8.19 1.22
C ALA A 576 -24.07 -7.68 1.67
N PHE A 577 -23.20 -8.60 2.07
CA PHE A 577 -21.88 -8.30 2.64
C PHE A 577 -20.76 -8.49 1.62
N THR A 578 -19.77 -7.62 1.67
CA THR A 578 -18.53 -7.74 0.88
C THR A 578 -17.33 -7.65 1.81
N VAL A 579 -16.43 -8.63 1.73
CA VAL A 579 -15.17 -8.70 2.47
C VAL A 579 -14.03 -8.34 1.52
N TYR A 580 -13.19 -7.40 1.94
CA TYR A 580 -11.98 -6.97 1.24
C TYR A 580 -10.76 -7.39 2.05
N GLY A 581 -9.76 -7.97 1.39
CA GLY A 581 -8.46 -8.32 1.97
C GLY A 581 -7.30 -7.80 1.11
N PRO A 582 -6.05 -8.18 1.44
CA PRO A 582 -4.87 -7.77 0.69
C PRO A 582 -4.86 -8.39 -0.73
N ASN A 583 -4.03 -7.81 -1.61
CA ASN A 583 -3.79 -8.29 -2.99
C ASN A 583 -5.07 -8.60 -3.80
N GLY A 584 -6.06 -7.70 -3.75
CA GLY A 584 -7.31 -7.84 -4.52
C GLY A 584 -8.25 -8.94 -4.04
N PHE A 585 -8.02 -9.53 -2.85
CA PHE A 585 -8.90 -10.53 -2.27
C PHE A 585 -10.28 -9.96 -1.97
N VAL A 586 -11.32 -10.56 -2.56
CA VAL A 586 -12.73 -10.18 -2.33
C VAL A 586 -13.62 -11.40 -2.15
N ARG A 587 -14.55 -11.31 -1.20
CA ARG A 587 -15.71 -12.22 -1.09
C ARG A 587 -17.00 -11.43 -0.97
N ARG A 588 -18.01 -11.75 -1.78
CA ARG A 588 -19.36 -11.21 -1.65
C ARG A 588 -20.35 -12.30 -1.25
N PHE A 589 -21.18 -12.00 -0.26
CA PHE A 589 -22.29 -12.82 0.21
C PHE A 589 -23.59 -12.05 0.01
N ALA A 590 -24.44 -12.49 -0.92
CA ALA A 590 -25.78 -11.94 -1.09
C ALA A 590 -26.85 -13.03 -1.07
N GLY A 591 -28.01 -12.71 -0.51
CA GLY A 591 -29.15 -13.62 -0.42
C GLY A 591 -30.15 -13.24 0.66
N ASN A 592 -31.07 -14.16 0.94
CA ASN A 592 -32.05 -14.03 2.01
C ASN A 592 -32.03 -15.27 2.91
N ALA A 593 -32.03 -15.08 4.23
CA ALA A 593 -32.15 -16.15 5.22
C ALA A 593 -33.53 -16.83 5.21
N GLN A 594 -34.52 -16.24 4.53
CA GLN A 594 -35.79 -16.84 4.17
C GLN A 594 -35.91 -16.87 2.64
N PRO A 595 -35.31 -17.85 1.97
CA PRO A 595 -35.21 -17.86 0.51
C PRO A 595 -36.59 -17.93 -0.15
N GLN A 596 -36.83 -17.04 -1.12
CA GLN A 596 -38.04 -17.03 -1.94
C GLN A 596 -37.87 -17.93 -3.16
N SER A 597 -37.55 -19.21 -2.94
CA SER A 597 -37.32 -20.13 -4.07
C SER A 597 -38.62 -20.43 -4.82
N ASN A 598 -38.53 -20.60 -6.13
CA ASN A 598 -39.65 -21.10 -6.95
C ASN A 598 -40.09 -22.53 -6.57
N GLN A 599 -39.30 -23.22 -5.73
CA GLN A 599 -39.56 -24.58 -5.24
C GLN A 599 -40.28 -24.62 -3.88
N ALA A 600 -40.44 -23.49 -3.19
CA ALA A 600 -41.03 -23.40 -1.85
C ALA A 600 -42.51 -23.84 -1.76
N ASN A 601 -43.17 -24.05 -2.91
CA ASN A 601 -44.58 -24.45 -3.01
C ASN A 601 -44.80 -25.90 -3.51
N ALA A 602 -43.75 -26.73 -3.65
CA ALA A 602 -43.91 -28.12 -4.07
C ALA A 602 -44.36 -29.00 -2.90
N GLN A 603 -45.66 -29.33 -2.82
CA GLN A 603 -46.20 -30.30 -1.86
C GLN A 603 -45.51 -31.66 -2.04
N GLY A 604 -44.85 -32.17 -0.98
CA GLY A 604 -44.33 -33.53 -0.97
C GLY A 604 -45.47 -34.56 -0.98
N LEU A 605 -45.17 -35.81 -1.38
CA LEU A 605 -46.13 -36.92 -1.52
C LEU A 605 -46.93 -37.29 -0.25
N PHE A 606 -46.71 -36.63 0.88
CA PHE A 606 -47.37 -36.88 2.17
C PHE A 606 -47.74 -35.61 2.95
N GLY A 607 -47.83 -34.44 2.29
CA GLY A 607 -48.31 -33.20 2.94
C GLY A 607 -47.28 -32.48 3.83
N HIS A 608 -46.01 -32.87 3.80
CA HIS A 608 -44.92 -32.10 4.42
C HIS A 608 -44.38 -31.03 3.46
N ASN A 609 -44.23 -29.80 3.96
CA ASN A 609 -43.53 -28.73 3.23
C ASN A 609 -42.05 -29.12 3.10
N ARG A 610 -41.56 -29.29 1.87
CA ARG A 610 -40.12 -29.50 1.63
C ARG A 610 -39.38 -28.20 1.86
N LYS A 611 -38.20 -28.27 2.48
CA LYS A 611 -37.32 -27.11 2.48
C LYS A 611 -36.85 -26.80 1.06
N PRO A 612 -36.76 -25.51 0.70
CA PRO A 612 -36.15 -25.10 -0.56
C PRO A 612 -34.67 -25.53 -0.60
N ALA A 613 -34.02 -25.39 -1.76
CA ALA A 613 -32.57 -25.54 -1.84
C ALA A 613 -31.88 -24.52 -0.92
N LEU A 614 -30.85 -24.97 -0.19
CA LEU A 614 -30.07 -24.14 0.73
C LEU A 614 -28.58 -24.30 0.40
N PRO A 615 -28.13 -23.76 -0.75
CA PRO A 615 -26.75 -23.90 -1.17
C PRO A 615 -25.81 -23.06 -0.31
N GLU A 616 -24.63 -23.61 -0.05
CA GLU A 616 -23.47 -22.89 0.47
C GLU A 616 -22.24 -23.24 -0.37
N VAL A 617 -21.32 -22.28 -0.49
CA VAL A 617 -20.08 -22.43 -1.26
C VAL A 617 -18.91 -22.16 -0.35
N LYS A 618 -17.97 -23.11 -0.30
CA LYS A 618 -16.66 -22.93 0.36
C LYS A 618 -15.54 -22.90 -0.67
N THR A 619 -14.54 -22.08 -0.40
CA THR A 619 -13.33 -21.97 -1.22
C THR A 619 -12.12 -22.61 -0.51
N HIS A 620 -11.40 -23.45 -1.23
CA HIS A 620 -10.14 -24.05 -0.81
C HIS A 620 -9.08 -23.82 -1.88
N TYR A 621 -7.83 -23.59 -1.48
CA TYR A 621 -6.73 -23.42 -2.42
C TYR A 621 -6.00 -24.74 -2.61
N ASP A 622 -5.58 -24.99 -3.84
CA ASP A 622 -4.57 -26.00 -4.17
C ASP A 622 -3.32 -25.24 -4.58
N VAL A 623 -2.56 -24.83 -3.56
CA VAL A 623 -1.32 -24.04 -3.70
C VAL A 623 -0.30 -24.78 -4.58
N GLY A 624 -0.23 -26.10 -4.47
CA GLY A 624 0.72 -26.92 -5.23
C GLY A 624 0.53 -26.81 -6.74
N ASN A 625 -0.72 -26.74 -7.21
CA ASN A 625 -1.03 -26.57 -8.63
C ASN A 625 -1.48 -25.14 -9.00
N GLY A 626 -1.63 -24.25 -8.01
CA GLY A 626 -2.10 -22.87 -8.18
C GLY A 626 -3.56 -22.79 -8.63
N ASN A 627 -4.44 -23.63 -8.08
CA ASN A 627 -5.85 -23.70 -8.44
C ASN A 627 -6.76 -23.40 -7.24
N VAL A 628 -8.04 -23.15 -7.50
CA VAL A 628 -9.07 -23.04 -6.47
C VAL A 628 -10.08 -24.18 -6.59
N TYR A 629 -10.49 -24.73 -5.45
CA TYR A 629 -11.57 -25.71 -5.34
C TYR A 629 -12.80 -25.04 -4.74
N LEU A 630 -13.94 -25.29 -5.37
CA LEU A 630 -15.25 -24.86 -4.90
C LEU A 630 -16.00 -26.07 -4.37
N LYS A 631 -16.27 -26.09 -3.07
CA LYS A 631 -17.13 -27.08 -2.44
C LYS A 631 -18.53 -26.51 -2.28
N PHE A 632 -19.48 -27.10 -3.00
CA PHE A 632 -20.89 -26.79 -2.95
C PHE A 632 -21.59 -27.76 -2.01
N THR A 633 -22.36 -27.23 -1.06
CA THR A 633 -23.16 -28.05 -0.13
C THR A 633 -24.60 -27.57 -0.18
N ASN A 634 -25.56 -28.47 -0.22
CA ASN A 634 -26.98 -28.14 -0.17
C ASN A 634 -27.60 -28.71 1.11
N HIS A 635 -28.06 -27.83 1.99
CA HIS A 635 -28.72 -28.20 3.25
C HIS A 635 -30.25 -28.32 3.13
N GLY A 636 -30.79 -28.15 1.92
CA GLY A 636 -32.21 -28.22 1.61
C GLY A 636 -32.69 -29.62 1.21
N ASP A 637 -34.01 -29.76 1.14
CA ASP A 637 -34.68 -31.02 0.72
C ASP A 637 -34.96 -31.06 -0.79
N SER A 638 -34.59 -30.00 -1.50
CA SER A 638 -34.79 -29.85 -2.94
C SER A 638 -33.44 -29.66 -3.65
N ILE A 639 -33.39 -29.96 -4.95
CA ILE A 639 -32.14 -29.89 -5.74
C ILE A 639 -31.72 -28.43 -5.89
N ALA A 640 -30.45 -28.12 -5.61
CA ALA A 640 -29.85 -26.82 -5.90
C ALA A 640 -29.27 -26.83 -7.33
N ARG A 641 -29.70 -25.88 -8.17
CA ARG A 641 -29.21 -25.72 -9.54
C ARG A 641 -28.37 -24.47 -9.63
N LEU A 642 -27.07 -24.63 -9.45
CA LEU A 642 -26.14 -23.51 -9.40
C LEU A 642 -25.49 -23.28 -10.76
N SER A 643 -25.08 -22.04 -11.00
CA SER A 643 -24.25 -21.64 -12.14
C SER A 643 -22.99 -20.94 -11.64
N VAL A 644 -21.82 -21.37 -12.10
CA VAL A 644 -20.53 -20.73 -11.84
C VAL A 644 -20.09 -19.98 -13.10
N VAL A 645 -19.86 -18.67 -12.98
CA VAL A 645 -19.42 -17.80 -14.07
C VAL A 645 -18.06 -17.20 -13.72
N ASP A 646 -17.10 -17.29 -14.63
CA ASP A 646 -15.88 -16.48 -14.57
C ASP A 646 -16.19 -15.09 -15.14
N ASN A 647 -16.04 -14.07 -14.29
CA ASN A 647 -16.39 -12.70 -14.62
C ASN A 647 -15.29 -11.99 -15.42
N ALA A 648 -14.08 -12.55 -15.53
CA ALA A 648 -12.91 -11.76 -15.96
C ALA A 648 -11.88 -12.49 -16.81
N TYR A 649 -11.65 -13.79 -16.62
CA TYR A 649 -10.52 -14.50 -17.22
C TYR A 649 -10.91 -15.49 -18.32
N GLY A 650 -12.19 -15.52 -18.70
CA GLY A 650 -12.68 -16.19 -19.90
C GLY A 650 -12.94 -17.69 -19.77
N ALA A 651 -12.93 -18.25 -18.56
CA ALA A 651 -13.37 -19.63 -18.36
C ALA A 651 -14.88 -19.78 -18.65
N HIS A 652 -15.27 -20.88 -19.31
CA HIS A 652 -16.67 -21.12 -19.66
C HIS A 652 -17.55 -21.30 -18.41
N PRO A 653 -18.79 -20.74 -18.41
CA PRO A 653 -19.75 -20.98 -17.35
C PRO A 653 -20.03 -22.47 -17.14
N ARG A 654 -20.17 -22.90 -15.88
CA ARG A 654 -20.43 -24.29 -15.52
C ARG A 654 -21.71 -24.44 -14.70
N PRO A 655 -22.66 -25.30 -15.11
CA PRO A 655 -23.78 -25.69 -14.27
C PRO A 655 -23.33 -26.70 -13.22
N VAL A 656 -23.78 -26.53 -11.97
CA VAL A 656 -23.50 -27.44 -10.86
C VAL A 656 -24.82 -27.85 -10.22
N ILE A 657 -25.12 -29.15 -10.22
CA ILE A 657 -26.37 -29.69 -9.66
C ILE A 657 -26.04 -30.38 -8.33
N VAL A 658 -26.45 -29.79 -7.20
CA VAL A 658 -26.17 -30.35 -5.88
C VAL A 658 -27.41 -31.09 -5.35
N PRO A 659 -27.32 -32.41 -5.07
CA PRO A 659 -28.43 -33.18 -4.52
C PRO A 659 -28.94 -32.61 -3.19
N PRO A 660 -30.21 -32.89 -2.81
CA PRO A 660 -30.70 -32.59 -1.47
C PRO A 660 -29.79 -33.19 -0.39
N ASN A 661 -29.48 -32.41 0.65
CA ASN A 661 -28.57 -32.82 1.74
C ASN A 661 -27.19 -33.35 1.26
N GLY A 662 -26.77 -32.97 0.05
CA GLY A 662 -25.55 -33.47 -0.60
C GLY A 662 -24.46 -32.40 -0.74
N SER A 663 -23.30 -32.82 -1.23
CA SER A 663 -22.19 -31.93 -1.59
C SER A 663 -21.47 -32.40 -2.83
N ILE A 664 -20.96 -31.44 -3.61
CA ILE A 664 -20.10 -31.66 -4.78
C ILE A 664 -18.90 -30.72 -4.65
N GLU A 665 -17.76 -31.12 -5.17
CA GLU A 665 -16.56 -30.30 -5.22
C GLU A 665 -16.03 -30.25 -6.65
N GLU A 666 -15.66 -29.05 -7.11
CA GLU A 666 -15.11 -28.84 -8.43
C GLU A 666 -13.80 -28.05 -8.38
N ALA A 667 -12.83 -28.47 -9.20
CA ALA A 667 -11.59 -27.74 -9.41
C ALA A 667 -11.78 -26.66 -10.48
N TRP A 668 -11.20 -25.48 -10.22
CA TRP A 668 -11.08 -24.41 -11.18
C TRP A 668 -9.60 -24.19 -11.51
N VAL A 669 -9.23 -24.50 -12.76
CA VAL A 669 -7.85 -24.40 -13.24
C VAL A 669 -7.53 -22.96 -13.58
N LEU A 670 -6.47 -22.40 -12.97
CA LEU A 670 -6.14 -20.97 -13.08
C LEU A 670 -4.84 -20.68 -13.84
N SER A 671 -4.21 -21.70 -14.42
CA SER A 671 -2.93 -21.52 -15.13
C SER A 671 -3.02 -20.54 -16.30
N ALA A 672 -4.18 -20.45 -16.97
CA ALA A 672 -4.41 -19.54 -18.09
C ALA A 672 -4.64 -18.08 -17.64
N SER A 673 -5.02 -17.87 -16.38
CA SER A 673 -5.27 -16.57 -15.77
C SER A 673 -4.13 -16.14 -14.85
N HIS A 674 -2.98 -16.80 -14.91
CA HIS A 674 -1.85 -16.56 -14.01
C HIS A 674 -2.26 -16.63 -12.53
N HIS A 675 -3.06 -17.64 -12.17
CA HIS A 675 -3.55 -17.89 -10.81
C HIS A 675 -4.53 -16.86 -10.25
N TRP A 676 -4.97 -15.89 -11.06
CA TRP A 676 -6.07 -14.99 -10.74
C TRP A 676 -7.43 -15.64 -10.98
N TYR A 677 -8.42 -15.30 -10.17
CA TYR A 677 -9.80 -15.79 -10.31
C TYR A 677 -10.81 -14.73 -9.91
N ASP A 678 -11.98 -14.75 -10.56
CA ASP A 678 -13.15 -13.95 -10.21
C ASP A 678 -14.41 -14.72 -10.61
N LEU A 679 -14.95 -15.49 -9.68
CA LEU A 679 -16.03 -16.44 -9.92
C LEU A 679 -17.31 -15.97 -9.21
N THR A 680 -18.42 -15.94 -9.94
CA THR A 680 -19.76 -15.76 -9.36
C THR A 680 -20.50 -17.09 -9.38
N VAL A 681 -20.99 -17.51 -8.20
CA VAL A 681 -21.94 -18.62 -8.06
C VAL A 681 -23.32 -18.05 -7.79
N SER A 682 -24.32 -18.45 -8.59
CA SER A 682 -25.72 -18.07 -8.44
C SER A 682 -26.63 -19.29 -8.41
N ASP A 683 -27.77 -19.19 -7.71
CA ASP A 683 -28.83 -20.21 -7.75
C ASP A 683 -29.84 -19.86 -8.84
N ASN A 684 -30.10 -20.80 -9.75
CA ASN A 684 -31.05 -20.61 -10.85
C ASN A 684 -32.51 -20.64 -10.36
N ASP A 685 -32.76 -21.16 -9.14
CA ASP A 685 -34.09 -21.28 -8.55
C ASP A 685 -34.36 -20.22 -7.43
N ASP A 686 -33.34 -19.46 -7.02
CA ASP A 686 -33.41 -18.33 -6.09
C ASP A 686 -32.50 -17.18 -6.56
N ALA A 687 -33.10 -16.15 -7.18
CA ALA A 687 -32.38 -15.01 -7.72
C ALA A 687 -31.67 -14.15 -6.66
N SER A 688 -31.97 -14.33 -5.37
CA SER A 688 -31.30 -13.60 -4.29
C SER A 688 -29.92 -14.19 -3.97
N PHE A 689 -29.71 -15.49 -4.17
CA PHE A 689 -28.49 -16.16 -3.77
C PHE A 689 -27.32 -15.85 -4.72
N GLN A 690 -26.27 -15.26 -4.17
CA GLN A 690 -25.00 -15.05 -4.86
C GLN A 690 -23.81 -15.23 -3.93
N ARG A 691 -22.75 -15.84 -4.46
CA ARG A 691 -21.39 -15.82 -3.88
C ARG A 691 -20.43 -15.33 -4.95
N ARG A 692 -19.72 -14.23 -4.71
CA ARG A 692 -18.60 -13.81 -5.58
C ARG A 692 -17.27 -14.04 -4.88
N LEU A 693 -16.33 -14.64 -5.60
CA LEU A 693 -15.06 -15.11 -5.10
C LEU A 693 -13.97 -14.56 -6.03
N ALA A 694 -13.20 -13.57 -5.58
CA ALA A 694 -12.11 -13.02 -6.37
C ALA A 694 -10.80 -12.95 -5.59
N GLY A 695 -9.68 -13.05 -6.30
CA GLY A 695 -8.33 -12.93 -5.74
C GLY A 695 -7.29 -13.65 -6.59
N HIS A 696 -6.14 -13.90 -5.99
CA HIS A 696 -5.01 -14.63 -6.57
C HIS A 696 -4.65 -15.81 -5.66
N VAL A 697 -4.31 -16.96 -6.25
CA VAL A 697 -3.75 -18.11 -5.52
C VAL A 697 -2.23 -17.96 -5.50
N GLU A 698 -1.67 -17.63 -4.34
CA GLU A 698 -0.23 -17.54 -4.16
C GLU A 698 0.40 -18.94 -4.23
N THR A 699 1.48 -19.08 -5.02
CA THR A 699 2.18 -20.37 -5.25
C THR A 699 3.61 -20.38 -4.72
N GLY A 700 4.02 -19.30 -4.04
CA GLY A 700 5.41 -19.07 -3.64
C GLY A 700 6.35 -18.71 -4.81
N LYS A 701 5.80 -18.47 -6.01
CA LYS A 701 6.55 -18.08 -7.21
C LYS A 701 6.11 -16.70 -7.69
N THR A 702 7.01 -16.01 -8.39
CA THR A 702 6.67 -14.75 -9.07
C THR A 702 5.51 -14.95 -10.05
N SER A 703 4.60 -14.00 -10.08
CA SER A 703 3.42 -13.98 -10.94
C SER A 703 3.38 -12.68 -11.75
N ILE A 704 2.19 -12.23 -12.13
CA ILE A 704 1.92 -10.92 -12.72
C ILE A 704 0.81 -10.22 -11.94
N SER A 705 0.79 -8.89 -12.02
CA SER A 705 -0.35 -8.07 -11.58
C SER A 705 -1.64 -8.51 -12.27
N ASP A 706 -2.80 -8.28 -11.66
CA ASP A 706 -4.10 -8.74 -12.19
C ASP A 706 -4.30 -8.30 -13.65
N PRO A 707 -4.35 -9.24 -14.63
CA PRO A 707 -4.49 -8.89 -16.04
C PRO A 707 -5.88 -8.33 -16.39
N ALA A 708 -6.87 -8.47 -15.49
CA ALA A 708 -8.20 -7.91 -15.64
C ALA A 708 -8.36 -6.52 -14.99
N ALA A 709 -7.33 -5.99 -14.32
CA ALA A 709 -7.34 -4.64 -13.78
C ALA A 709 -7.14 -3.60 -14.90
N VAL A 710 -8.22 -3.38 -15.66
CA VAL A 710 -8.27 -2.40 -16.76
C VAL A 710 -9.34 -1.34 -16.51
N VAL A 711 -10.44 -1.72 -15.88
CA VAL A 711 -11.56 -0.84 -15.51
C VAL A 711 -12.11 -1.34 -14.16
N PRO A 712 -12.47 -0.44 -13.24
CA PRO A 712 -13.12 -0.81 -11.99
C PRO A 712 -14.42 -1.59 -12.21
N VAL A 713 -14.64 -2.62 -11.41
CA VAL A 713 -15.90 -3.34 -11.36
C VAL A 713 -16.88 -2.51 -10.54
N MET A 714 -17.56 -1.61 -11.23
CA MET A 714 -18.68 -0.86 -10.66
C MET A 714 -19.77 -1.88 -10.33
N THR A 715 -20.14 -2.02 -9.06
CA THR A 715 -21.30 -2.83 -8.67
C THR A 715 -22.57 -2.15 -9.20
N ALA A 716 -22.93 -2.45 -10.45
CA ALA A 716 -24.16 -2.05 -11.10
C ALA A 716 -24.85 -3.30 -11.66
N SER A 717 -25.50 -4.05 -10.78
CA SER A 717 -26.80 -4.73 -10.99
C SER A 717 -27.22 -5.40 -9.69
#